data_AF-A0A8H8C953-F1
#
_entry.id   AF-A0A8H8C953-F1
#
_cell.length_a   1.000
_cell.length_b   1.000
_cell.length_c   1.000
_cell.angle_alpha   90.00
_cell.angle_beta   90.00
_cell.angle_gamma   90.00
#
_symmetry.space_group_name_H-M   'P 1'
#
loop_
_entity.id
_entity.type
_entity.pdbx_description
1 polymer ?
#
loop_
_entity_poly.entity_id
_entity_poly.type
_entity_poly.pdbx_seq_one_letter_code
_entity_poly.pdbx_strand_id
1 'polypeptide(L)'
;MADPTLDGPGIIYVTSKIVRTDVLDEETYIKWYEEDHIPDILDKTPIASAHRFSNVVPKANRPYLLMYPMEDLAAIHGEGFKKLKVNSDFMPENGAPYDYADLDFRDYKLIQKYDPNEVSEGKSKFIATGGFELDLTLTAQDLHDWYNQEHLERLAKVPGYLRTTRYRLMHHSTNADTRVMLGLAAKDELPAQEEDEPPTWHAIHEFDEGFNKDSLGETIDTEWTKKIFKGILGQNTIFSWFSTSFTVPSSWSGRQVLLNFAAVDYEATVYINGNQVGFNRGGYFCFTIDATEHVTFNGTNELLVFVHDPVDSEGSVITTGKQTLRRSHIFYTPCSGIWQSVWIEAAPDIHITQFDVAANMDGKVNVTVHSSSGSQNLVEVTLDGLSFTGKSDIPFQFAIESPNLWSQDSPTLYNFTVKLGDDEVKSYTGFRTISKAEVNGIVSPILKRKPIFMFGTLDQGFWPDGIYTAPNREAMVYDLEIKVDPALFYQACDQLGLLVIQDMPSLRADGVLSDEAQQAEFTRQLEILVNQHKSYPSIATYLNTTFILIPEFRKLTVYFQIIYNEGWGQLRDGVYPEFGLTDLVRSIDSTRLIDSTLRWFDYGAGDFSDNHYYANPQCGTPFYSINSSPFDPTRIGFQGEFGGIIQNDLIEQGHFLLNELKEQTRMYSCNGGVWTQTTDVEGEVNGLLTYDRRVLRPDEEQWRKDVQALYYAAAGRGNGSYPIH
;
A
#
# COMPACT_ATOMS: atom_id res chain seq x y z
N MET A 1 12.65 -5.92 23.37
CA MET A 1 12.71 -7.17 24.16
C MET A 1 14.06 -7.80 23.90
N ALA A 2 14.69 -8.45 24.88
CA ALA A 2 15.94 -9.17 24.64
C ALA A 2 15.73 -10.21 23.53
N ASP A 3 16.72 -10.35 22.64
CA ASP A 3 16.74 -11.36 21.58
C ASP A 3 16.48 -12.74 22.22
N PRO A 4 15.48 -13.52 21.76
CA PRO A 4 15.18 -14.78 22.41
C PRO A 4 16.38 -15.72 22.23
N THR A 5 16.87 -16.28 23.32
CA THR A 5 17.98 -17.23 23.31
C THR A 5 17.52 -18.60 22.79
N LEU A 6 18.40 -19.31 22.07
CA LEU A 6 18.19 -20.68 21.56
C LEU A 6 18.14 -21.76 22.66
N ASP A 7 18.05 -21.38 23.93
CA ASP A 7 18.03 -22.32 25.05
C ASP A 7 16.63 -22.94 25.28
N GLY A 8 16.60 -24.22 25.63
CA GLY A 8 15.39 -24.93 26.04
C GLY A 8 14.66 -25.67 24.91
N PRO A 9 13.51 -26.28 25.22
CA PRO A 9 12.87 -27.25 24.35
C PRO A 9 12.34 -26.62 23.07
N GLY A 10 12.37 -27.38 21.98
CA GLY A 10 11.92 -26.92 20.68
C GLY A 10 11.94 -28.02 19.64
N ILE A 11 11.93 -27.61 18.38
CA ILE A 11 11.89 -28.51 17.24
C ILE A 11 12.66 -27.92 16.06
N ILE A 12 13.38 -28.79 15.33
CA ILE A 12 13.82 -28.49 13.97
C ILE A 12 12.70 -28.96 13.03
N TYR A 13 12.12 -28.02 12.29
CA TYR A 13 11.00 -28.24 11.39
C TYR A 13 11.48 -28.02 9.95
N VAL A 14 11.45 -29.08 9.14
CA VAL A 14 12.03 -29.08 7.80
C VAL A 14 10.96 -29.34 6.76
N THR A 15 10.62 -28.33 5.95
CA THR A 15 9.75 -28.51 4.79
C THR A 15 10.59 -28.67 3.54
N SER A 16 10.19 -29.56 2.62
CA SER A 16 11.01 -29.82 1.43
C SER A 16 10.21 -30.20 0.18
N LYS A 17 10.84 -29.98 -0.98
CA LYS A 17 10.39 -30.42 -2.30
C LYS A 17 11.56 -30.88 -3.16
N ILE A 18 11.31 -31.84 -4.05
CA ILE A 18 12.31 -32.28 -5.04
C ILE A 18 12.28 -31.28 -6.19
N VAL A 19 13.39 -30.60 -6.46
CA VAL A 19 13.51 -29.62 -7.57
C VAL A 19 13.98 -30.29 -8.86
N ARG A 20 14.78 -31.36 -8.77
CA ARG A 20 15.33 -32.10 -9.91
C ARG A 20 14.65 -33.45 -10.12
N THR A 21 13.35 -33.40 -10.39
CA THR A 21 12.51 -34.59 -10.62
C THR A 21 12.87 -35.37 -11.89
N ASP A 22 13.71 -34.79 -12.75
CA ASP A 22 14.29 -35.45 -13.93
C ASP A 22 15.36 -36.50 -13.58
N VAL A 23 15.98 -36.41 -12.40
CA VAL A 23 17.10 -37.27 -11.98
C VAL A 23 16.95 -37.87 -10.58
N LEU A 24 16.04 -37.36 -9.75
CA LEU A 24 15.75 -37.90 -8.42
C LEU A 24 14.25 -38.19 -8.29
N ASP A 25 13.91 -39.47 -8.10
CA ASP A 25 12.55 -39.90 -7.82
C ASP A 25 12.21 -39.87 -6.32
N GLU A 26 10.91 -39.85 -6.03
CA GLU A 26 10.38 -39.77 -4.66
C GLU A 26 10.77 -41.00 -3.80
N GLU A 27 10.79 -42.20 -4.37
CA GLU A 27 11.13 -43.42 -3.61
C GLU A 27 12.58 -43.38 -3.15
N THR A 28 13.49 -42.98 -4.02
CA THR A 28 14.91 -42.79 -3.70
C THR A 28 15.11 -41.67 -2.67
N TYR A 29 14.40 -40.55 -2.80
CA TYR A 29 14.44 -39.46 -1.83
C TYR A 29 13.95 -39.87 -0.44
N ILE A 30 12.90 -40.70 -0.37
CA ILE A 30 12.37 -41.23 0.89
C ILE A 30 13.36 -42.19 1.55
N LYS A 31 14.02 -43.07 0.78
CA LYS A 31 15.04 -43.99 1.28
C LYS A 31 16.27 -43.26 1.82
N TRP A 32 16.70 -42.19 1.16
CA TRP A 32 17.80 -41.36 1.68
C TRP A 32 17.52 -40.86 3.10
N TYR A 33 16.31 -40.35 3.35
CA TYR A 33 15.93 -39.92 4.70
C TYR A 33 15.95 -41.07 5.71
N GLU A 34 15.39 -42.22 5.36
CA GLU A 34 15.20 -43.35 6.28
C GLU A 34 16.46 -44.17 6.56
N GLU A 35 17.31 -44.34 5.54
CA GLU A 35 18.45 -45.26 5.60
C GLU A 35 19.78 -44.54 5.79
N ASP A 36 19.86 -43.23 5.52
CA ASP A 36 21.11 -42.47 5.61
C ASP A 36 21.00 -41.23 6.51
N HIS A 37 20.12 -40.27 6.19
CA HIS A 37 20.12 -38.96 6.86
C HIS A 37 19.64 -39.01 8.32
N ILE A 38 18.45 -39.57 8.58
CA ILE A 38 17.91 -39.66 9.95
C ILE A 38 18.82 -40.53 10.84
N PRO A 39 19.27 -41.72 10.41
CA PRO A 39 20.23 -42.50 11.20
C PRO A 39 21.51 -41.74 11.54
N ASP A 40 22.07 -40.96 10.60
CA ASP A 40 23.28 -40.16 10.85
C ASP A 40 23.05 -39.06 11.89
N ILE A 41 21.88 -38.41 11.85
CA ILE A 41 21.47 -37.39 12.82
C ILE A 41 21.30 -38.00 14.21
N LEU A 42 20.56 -39.10 14.34
CA LEU A 42 20.29 -39.73 15.63
C LEU A 42 21.55 -40.32 16.28
N ASP A 43 22.53 -40.75 15.48
CA ASP A 43 23.82 -41.28 15.98
C ASP A 43 24.75 -40.17 16.49
N LYS A 44 24.81 -39.04 15.77
CA LYS A 44 25.84 -38.00 16.00
C LYS A 44 25.36 -36.80 16.82
N THR A 45 24.06 -36.63 16.98
CA THR A 45 23.47 -35.46 17.66
C THR A 45 22.66 -35.86 18.89
N PRO A 46 22.31 -34.92 19.78
CA PRO A 46 21.43 -35.20 20.93
C PRO A 46 19.95 -35.43 20.57
N ILE A 47 19.58 -35.46 19.29
CA ILE A 47 18.20 -35.67 18.85
C ILE A 47 17.78 -37.12 19.14
N ALA A 48 16.68 -37.29 19.86
CA ALA A 48 16.18 -38.61 20.28
C ALA A 48 15.19 -39.26 19.29
N SER A 49 14.48 -38.45 18.50
CA SER A 49 13.46 -38.95 17.57
C SER A 49 13.32 -38.06 16.32
N ALA A 50 12.75 -38.65 15.27
CA ALA A 50 12.42 -37.99 14.03
C ALA A 50 11.00 -38.40 13.58
N HIS A 51 10.23 -37.44 13.08
CA HIS A 51 8.86 -37.66 12.62
C HIS A 51 8.71 -37.15 11.19
N ARG A 52 8.22 -38.01 10.29
CA ARG A 52 8.02 -37.70 8.87
C ARG A 52 6.55 -37.67 8.52
N PHE A 53 6.16 -36.69 7.72
CA PHE A 53 4.82 -36.56 7.19
C PHE A 53 4.86 -36.22 5.70
N SER A 54 3.84 -36.67 4.98
CA SER A 54 3.55 -36.29 3.59
C SER A 54 2.27 -35.49 3.56
N ASN A 55 2.23 -34.42 2.75
CA ASN A 55 1.04 -33.61 2.59
C ASN A 55 -0.09 -34.44 1.94
N VAL A 56 -1.29 -34.38 2.51
CA VAL A 56 -2.47 -35.09 1.98
C VAL A 56 -3.04 -34.46 0.71
N VAL A 57 -2.69 -33.19 0.44
CA VAL A 57 -3.12 -32.46 -0.77
C VAL A 57 -2.23 -32.88 -1.94
N PRO A 58 -2.81 -33.41 -3.04
CA PRO A 58 -2.05 -33.74 -4.23
C PRO A 58 -1.34 -32.50 -4.80
N LYS A 59 -0.05 -32.62 -5.14
CA LYS A 59 0.77 -31.56 -5.74
C LYS A 59 0.93 -30.29 -4.86
N ALA A 60 0.95 -30.43 -3.55
CA ALA A 60 1.37 -29.34 -2.66
C ALA A 60 2.78 -28.83 -3.05
N ASN A 61 3.03 -27.52 -2.93
CA ASN A 61 4.32 -26.90 -3.28
C ASN A 61 5.49 -27.56 -2.52
N ARG A 62 5.34 -27.74 -1.20
CA ARG A 62 6.28 -28.48 -0.33
C ARG A 62 5.59 -29.73 0.23
N PRO A 63 5.70 -30.89 -0.44
CA PRO A 63 4.92 -32.08 -0.09
C PRO A 63 5.48 -32.87 1.09
N TYR A 64 6.74 -32.64 1.50
CA TYR A 64 7.40 -33.42 2.55
C TYR A 64 7.70 -32.58 3.78
N LEU A 65 7.46 -33.16 4.95
CA LEU A 65 7.77 -32.57 6.25
C LEU A 65 8.57 -33.55 7.10
N LEU A 66 9.61 -33.03 7.75
CA LEU A 66 10.42 -33.73 8.73
C LEU A 66 10.56 -32.88 10.00
N MET A 67 10.44 -33.53 11.15
CA MET A 67 10.42 -32.88 12.46
C MET A 67 11.38 -33.61 13.40
N TYR A 68 12.28 -32.85 14.05
CA TYR A 68 13.20 -33.35 15.06
C TYR A 68 12.95 -32.63 16.40
N PRO A 69 12.16 -33.22 17.31
CA PRO A 69 11.97 -32.68 18.65
C PRO A 69 13.30 -32.68 19.43
N MET A 70 13.54 -31.59 20.17
CA MET A 70 14.75 -31.40 20.97
C MET A 70 14.43 -30.93 22.38
N GLU A 71 15.13 -31.49 23.37
CA GLU A 71 15.06 -31.02 24.77
C GLU A 71 15.71 -29.64 24.94
N ASP A 72 16.73 -29.34 24.13
CA ASP A 72 17.44 -28.07 24.12
C ASP A 72 17.90 -27.71 22.70
N LEU A 73 17.34 -26.64 22.14
CA LEU A 73 17.69 -26.14 20.80
C LEU A 73 19.14 -25.65 20.70
N ALA A 74 19.77 -25.25 21.80
CA ALA A 74 21.16 -24.78 21.79
C ALA A 74 22.14 -25.88 21.32
N ALA A 75 21.72 -27.15 21.39
CA ALA A 75 22.48 -28.29 20.91
C ALA A 75 22.73 -28.30 19.40
N ILE A 76 21.99 -27.50 18.61
CA ILE A 76 22.20 -27.36 17.15
C ILE A 76 23.61 -26.85 16.83
N HIS A 77 24.20 -26.04 17.71
CA HIS A 77 25.58 -25.56 17.56
C HIS A 77 26.64 -26.57 18.04
N GLY A 78 26.23 -27.77 18.45
CA GLY A 78 27.12 -28.82 18.92
C GLY A 78 28.01 -29.39 17.82
N GLU A 79 29.16 -29.94 18.23
CA GLU A 79 30.14 -30.58 17.33
C GLU A 79 29.58 -31.78 16.54
N GLY A 80 28.46 -32.36 16.97
CA GLY A 80 27.76 -33.44 16.27
C GLY A 80 27.22 -32.99 14.90
N PHE A 81 26.58 -31.82 14.84
CA PHE A 81 25.98 -31.29 13.60
C PHE A 81 27.03 -30.97 12.53
N LYS A 82 28.23 -30.52 12.94
CA LYS A 82 29.36 -30.28 12.03
C LYS A 82 29.92 -31.55 11.38
N LYS A 83 29.57 -32.73 11.90
CA LYS A 83 30.07 -34.04 11.44
C LYS A 83 29.03 -34.83 10.65
N LEU A 84 27.88 -34.23 10.37
CA LEU A 84 26.84 -34.85 9.55
C LEU A 84 27.34 -35.07 8.12
N LYS A 85 26.88 -36.15 7.50
CA LYS A 85 27.21 -36.43 6.10
C LYS A 85 26.60 -35.36 5.19
N VAL A 86 27.44 -34.80 4.32
CA VAL A 86 27.01 -33.81 3.31
C VAL A 86 26.56 -34.49 2.02
N ASN A 87 27.20 -35.60 1.66
CA ASN A 87 26.94 -36.35 0.44
C ASN A 87 26.34 -37.73 0.77
N SER A 88 25.57 -38.29 -0.16
CA SER A 88 24.94 -39.60 -0.01
C SER A 88 25.02 -40.42 -1.28
N ASP A 89 25.25 -41.73 -1.15
CA ASP A 89 25.22 -42.69 -2.27
C ASP A 89 23.81 -42.85 -2.88
N PHE A 90 22.76 -42.36 -2.20
CA PHE A 90 21.40 -42.31 -2.74
C PHE A 90 21.19 -41.14 -3.71
N MET A 91 22.06 -40.11 -3.67
CA MET A 91 21.94 -38.96 -4.56
C MET A 91 22.66 -39.22 -5.89
N PRO A 92 22.16 -38.67 -7.01
CA PRO A 92 22.86 -38.76 -8.29
C PRO A 92 24.32 -38.33 -8.16
N GLU A 93 25.24 -39.05 -8.79
CA GLU A 93 26.69 -38.79 -8.75
C GLU A 93 27.31 -38.72 -7.34
N ASN A 94 26.67 -39.32 -6.33
CA ASN A 94 27.04 -39.19 -4.91
C ASN A 94 27.12 -37.73 -4.45
N GLY A 95 26.23 -36.88 -5.00
CA GLY A 95 26.15 -35.45 -4.71
C GLY A 95 25.52 -35.13 -3.35
N ALA A 96 25.40 -33.83 -3.07
CA ALA A 96 24.75 -33.34 -1.87
C ALA A 96 23.22 -33.27 -2.08
N PRO A 97 22.39 -33.71 -1.12
CA PRO A 97 20.92 -33.65 -1.24
C PRO A 97 20.38 -32.26 -1.58
N TYR A 98 21.04 -31.21 -1.08
CA TYR A 98 20.73 -29.80 -1.35
C TYR A 98 20.82 -29.40 -2.83
N ASP A 99 21.48 -30.20 -3.68
CA ASP A 99 21.53 -29.95 -5.13
C ASP A 99 20.31 -30.50 -5.89
N TYR A 100 19.52 -31.37 -5.27
CA TYR A 100 18.40 -32.08 -5.90
C TYR A 100 17.04 -31.80 -5.24
N ALA A 101 17.06 -31.39 -3.97
CA ALA A 101 15.89 -31.01 -3.20
C ALA A 101 16.10 -29.63 -2.54
N ASP A 102 15.02 -28.86 -2.51
CA ASP A 102 14.90 -27.63 -1.74
C ASP A 102 14.47 -28.00 -0.31
N LEU A 103 15.30 -27.66 0.66
CA LEU A 103 15.11 -27.94 2.09
C LEU A 103 15.09 -26.61 2.85
N ASP A 104 13.99 -26.36 3.54
CA ASP A 104 13.76 -25.17 4.35
C ASP A 104 13.78 -25.59 5.82
N PHE A 105 14.82 -25.16 6.54
CA PHE A 105 15.09 -25.51 7.94
C PHE A 105 14.63 -24.39 8.86
N ARG A 106 13.73 -24.71 9.79
CA ARG A 106 13.16 -23.78 10.76
C ARG A 106 13.37 -24.27 12.17
N ASP A 107 14.07 -23.47 12.98
CA ASP A 107 14.32 -23.76 14.38
C ASP A 107 13.27 -23.05 15.24
N TYR A 108 12.41 -23.84 15.87
CA TYR A 108 11.19 -23.38 16.55
C TYR A 108 11.26 -23.69 18.04
N LYS A 109 11.31 -22.65 18.88
CA LYS A 109 11.29 -22.78 20.35
C LYS A 109 9.89 -23.07 20.85
N LEU A 110 9.73 -24.09 21.69
CA LEU A 110 8.43 -24.45 22.26
C LEU A 110 7.99 -23.37 23.26
N ILE A 111 6.79 -22.83 23.05
CA ILE A 111 6.19 -21.81 23.93
C ILE A 111 4.98 -22.34 24.72
N GLN A 112 4.30 -23.37 24.20
CA GLN A 112 3.15 -23.97 24.87
C GLN A 112 2.94 -25.41 24.43
N LYS A 113 2.60 -26.28 25.39
CA LYS A 113 2.02 -27.60 25.14
C LYS A 113 0.65 -27.66 25.82
N TYR A 114 -0.37 -28.04 25.05
CA TYR A 114 -1.72 -28.28 25.54
C TYR A 114 -2.14 -29.70 25.19
N ASP A 115 -2.24 -30.55 26.21
CA ASP A 115 -2.50 -31.99 26.12
C ASP A 115 -3.55 -32.36 27.17
N PRO A 116 -4.85 -32.14 26.88
CA PRO A 116 -5.91 -32.23 27.88
C PRO A 116 -6.15 -33.65 28.40
N ASN A 117 -5.69 -34.67 27.66
CA ASN A 117 -5.89 -36.08 27.98
C ASN A 117 -4.61 -36.77 28.47
N GLU A 118 -3.51 -36.02 28.64
CA GLU A 118 -2.18 -36.51 29.02
C GLU A 118 -1.77 -37.75 28.22
N VAL A 119 -2.01 -37.75 26.91
CA VAL A 119 -1.79 -38.92 26.07
C VAL A 119 -0.28 -39.18 25.99
N SER A 120 0.19 -40.23 26.68
CA SER A 120 1.58 -40.68 26.68
C SER A 120 2.06 -41.06 25.27
N GLU A 121 3.39 -41.02 25.06
CA GLU A 121 4.09 -41.28 23.79
C GLU A 121 3.40 -42.28 22.85
N GLY A 122 2.88 -41.74 21.74
CA GLY A 122 2.30 -42.47 20.62
C GLY A 122 2.50 -41.65 19.34
N LYS A 123 2.69 -42.32 18.20
CA LYS A 123 2.89 -41.66 16.90
C LYS A 123 1.55 -41.12 16.39
N SER A 124 1.39 -39.79 16.41
CA SER A 124 0.30 -39.09 15.75
C SER A 124 0.27 -39.45 14.27
N LYS A 125 -0.90 -39.83 13.75
CA LYS A 125 -1.04 -40.25 12.35
C LYS A 125 -1.29 -39.08 11.42
N PHE A 126 -2.00 -38.07 11.92
CA PHE A 126 -2.32 -36.87 11.18
C PHE A 126 -1.92 -35.65 11.99
N ILE A 127 -1.51 -34.61 11.30
CA ILE A 127 -1.25 -33.30 11.89
C ILE A 127 -1.92 -32.22 11.04
N ALA A 128 -2.33 -31.15 11.70
CA ALA A 128 -2.63 -29.87 11.07
C ALA A 128 -1.65 -28.84 11.61
N THR A 129 -0.99 -28.10 10.72
CA THR A 129 -0.02 -27.07 11.10
C THR A 129 -0.55 -25.70 10.73
N GLY A 130 -0.44 -24.73 11.63
CA GLY A 130 -0.82 -23.34 11.41
C GLY A 130 0.38 -22.40 11.59
N GLY A 131 0.61 -21.54 10.61
CA GLY A 131 1.56 -20.43 10.70
C GLY A 131 0.83 -19.13 11.02
N PHE A 132 1.40 -18.29 11.86
CA PHE A 132 0.81 -16.99 12.22
C PHE A 132 1.87 -15.89 12.25
N GLU A 133 1.49 -14.77 11.67
CA GLU A 133 2.09 -13.46 11.89
C GLU A 133 1.09 -12.60 12.65
N LEU A 134 1.59 -11.75 13.55
CA LEU A 134 0.74 -10.84 14.30
C LEU A 134 0.74 -9.47 13.64
N ASP A 135 -0.46 -8.94 13.44
CA ASP A 135 -0.69 -7.53 13.10
C ASP A 135 -0.09 -6.62 14.17
N LEU A 136 0.34 -5.41 13.79
CA LEU A 136 0.98 -4.43 14.69
C LEU A 136 0.12 -4.01 15.90
N THR A 137 -1.20 -4.17 15.80
CA THR A 137 -2.15 -3.87 16.88
C THR A 137 -2.30 -5.01 17.89
N LEU A 138 -1.75 -6.19 17.58
CA LEU A 138 -1.85 -7.40 18.39
C LEU A 138 -0.51 -7.74 19.04
N THR A 139 -0.57 -8.18 20.29
CA THR A 139 0.59 -8.62 21.04
C THR A 139 0.69 -10.15 21.06
N ALA A 140 1.88 -10.67 21.37
CA ALA A 140 2.05 -12.10 21.63
C ALA A 140 1.12 -12.62 22.74
N GLN A 141 0.75 -11.74 23.68
CA GLN A 141 -0.21 -12.06 24.74
C GLN A 141 -1.62 -12.22 24.18
N ASP A 142 -2.05 -11.37 23.24
CA ASP A 142 -3.37 -11.50 22.60
C ASP A 142 -3.51 -12.83 21.86
N LEU A 143 -2.48 -13.24 21.12
CA LEU A 143 -2.44 -14.56 20.49
C LEU A 143 -2.49 -15.68 21.53
N HIS A 144 -1.76 -15.54 22.64
CA HIS A 144 -1.77 -16.52 23.71
C HIS A 144 -3.13 -16.64 24.38
N ASP A 145 -3.78 -15.51 24.63
CA ASP A 145 -5.09 -15.42 25.25
C ASP A 145 -6.16 -16.09 24.39
N TRP A 146 -6.19 -15.88 23.09
CA TRP A 146 -7.13 -16.60 22.22
C TRP A 146 -6.96 -18.11 22.20
N TYR A 147 -5.72 -18.56 22.08
CA TYR A 147 -5.44 -19.99 22.14
C TYR A 147 -6.01 -20.59 23.44
N ASN A 148 -5.75 -19.94 24.57
CA ASN A 148 -6.16 -20.45 25.88
C ASN A 148 -7.64 -20.31 26.18
N GLN A 149 -8.25 -19.20 25.77
CA GLN A 149 -9.61 -18.85 26.16
C GLN A 149 -10.65 -19.38 25.17
N GLU A 150 -10.23 -19.71 23.95
CA GLU A 150 -11.18 -20.05 22.88
C GLU A 150 -10.71 -21.24 22.03
N HIS A 151 -9.58 -21.10 21.33
CA HIS A 151 -9.26 -22.01 20.24
C HIS A 151 -8.94 -23.43 20.73
N LEU A 152 -8.12 -23.58 21.78
CA LEU A 152 -7.73 -24.90 22.29
C LEU A 152 -8.91 -25.70 22.85
N GLU A 153 -9.87 -25.02 23.52
CA GLU A 153 -11.06 -25.69 24.05
C GLU A 153 -11.98 -26.18 22.94
N ARG A 154 -12.14 -25.39 21.87
CA ARG A 154 -12.90 -25.79 20.67
C ARG A 154 -12.20 -26.92 19.93
N LEU A 155 -10.90 -26.79 19.73
CA LEU A 155 -10.09 -27.78 19.02
C LEU A 155 -10.06 -29.12 19.74
N ALA A 156 -10.04 -29.12 21.08
CA ALA A 156 -10.14 -30.34 21.89
C ALA A 156 -11.45 -31.13 21.68
N LYS A 157 -12.48 -30.50 21.11
CA LYS A 157 -13.77 -31.14 20.79
C LYS A 157 -13.78 -31.75 19.38
N VAL A 158 -12.76 -31.49 18.55
CA VAL A 158 -12.63 -32.10 17.23
C VAL A 158 -12.33 -33.60 17.40
N PRO A 159 -13.07 -34.50 16.73
CA PRO A 159 -12.81 -35.93 16.80
C PRO A 159 -11.36 -36.29 16.46
N GLY A 160 -10.78 -37.16 17.29
CA GLY A 160 -9.41 -37.64 17.13
C GLY A 160 -8.32 -36.67 17.58
N TYR A 161 -8.67 -35.51 18.16
CA TYR A 161 -7.70 -34.57 18.69
C TYR A 161 -6.89 -35.16 19.86
N LEU A 162 -5.57 -35.02 19.81
CA LEU A 162 -4.66 -35.46 20.86
C LEU A 162 -4.11 -34.27 21.66
N ARG A 163 -3.37 -33.39 20.99
CA ARG A 163 -2.66 -32.27 21.62
C ARG A 163 -2.32 -31.18 20.62
N THR A 164 -1.98 -30.03 21.16
CA THR A 164 -1.43 -28.89 20.42
C THR A 164 -0.11 -28.49 21.04
N THR A 165 0.90 -28.31 20.20
CA THR A 165 2.15 -27.66 20.57
C THR A 165 2.29 -26.37 19.77
N ARG A 166 2.74 -25.32 20.44
CA ARG A 166 2.97 -24.01 19.82
C ARG A 166 4.41 -23.62 20.00
N TYR A 167 4.93 -22.93 18.99
CA TYR A 167 6.31 -22.56 18.87
C TYR A 167 6.48 -21.13 18.39
N ARG A 168 7.68 -20.58 18.62
CA ARG A 168 8.15 -19.31 18.07
C ARG A 168 9.42 -19.55 17.27
N LEU A 169 9.50 -18.95 16.08
CA LEU A 169 10.67 -19.04 15.22
C LEU A 169 11.87 -18.36 15.89
N MET A 170 13.01 -19.05 15.86
CA MET A 170 14.27 -18.57 16.42
C MET A 170 15.29 -18.32 15.31
N HIS A 171 15.36 -19.25 14.37
CA HIS A 171 16.29 -19.21 13.26
C HIS A 171 15.67 -19.92 12.05
N HIS A 172 16.04 -19.46 10.87
CA HIS A 172 15.66 -20.04 9.59
C HIS A 172 16.88 -20.05 8.69
N SER A 173 17.07 -21.15 7.95
CA SER A 173 18.16 -21.27 6.99
C SER A 173 17.69 -21.97 5.72
N THR A 174 18.17 -21.43 4.60
CA THR A 174 17.93 -21.96 3.26
C THR A 174 19.01 -22.98 2.88
N ASN A 175 18.86 -23.60 1.70
CA ASN A 175 19.91 -24.41 1.10
C ASN A 175 21.20 -23.60 0.91
N ALA A 176 21.13 -22.36 0.40
CA ALA A 176 22.29 -21.49 0.25
C ALA A 176 23.03 -21.26 1.59
N ASP A 177 22.29 -20.94 2.66
CA ASP A 177 22.87 -20.73 4.00
C ASP A 177 23.54 -22.00 4.52
N THR A 178 22.87 -23.15 4.33
CA THR A 178 23.39 -24.46 4.72
C THR A 178 24.67 -24.80 3.97
N ARG A 179 24.75 -24.48 2.67
CA ARG A 179 25.97 -24.68 1.87
C ARG A 179 27.13 -23.86 2.39
N VAL A 180 26.89 -22.58 2.72
CA VAL A 180 27.91 -21.71 3.31
C VAL A 180 28.39 -22.28 4.64
N MET A 181 27.48 -22.73 5.51
CA MET A 181 27.83 -23.38 6.79
C MET A 181 28.66 -24.65 6.60
N LEU A 182 28.42 -25.42 5.54
CA LEU A 182 29.17 -26.64 5.21
C LEU A 182 30.47 -26.37 4.42
N GLY A 183 30.83 -25.11 4.18
CA GLY A 183 32.03 -24.73 3.45
C GLY A 183 31.97 -24.99 1.94
N LEU A 184 30.76 -25.10 1.38
CA LEU A 184 30.50 -25.23 -0.04
C LEU A 184 30.25 -23.84 -0.66
N ALA A 185 30.52 -23.70 -1.97
CA ALA A 185 30.15 -22.48 -2.69
C ALA A 185 28.62 -22.32 -2.69
N ALA A 186 28.14 -21.14 -2.30
CA ALA A 186 26.78 -20.70 -2.55
C ALA A 186 26.55 -20.76 -4.07
N LYS A 187 25.48 -21.42 -4.51
CA LYS A 187 25.01 -21.34 -5.89
C LYS A 187 24.02 -20.17 -5.97
N ASP A 188 23.92 -19.55 -7.14
CA ASP A 188 22.92 -18.52 -7.42
C ASP A 188 21.51 -19.14 -7.32
N GLU A 189 20.94 -19.19 -6.11
CA GLU A 189 19.53 -19.47 -5.92
C GLU A 189 18.75 -18.17 -6.22
N LEU A 190 17.61 -18.31 -6.90
CA LEU A 190 16.68 -17.21 -7.05
C LEU A 190 16.28 -16.72 -5.64
N PRO A 191 16.07 -15.40 -5.43
CA PRO A 191 15.58 -14.90 -4.14
C PRO A 191 14.33 -15.68 -3.70
N ALA A 192 14.25 -16.01 -2.41
CA ALA A 192 13.05 -16.59 -1.83
C ALA A 192 11.84 -15.71 -2.19
N GLN A 193 10.75 -16.32 -2.65
CA GLN A 193 9.49 -15.60 -2.87
C GLN A 193 8.86 -15.31 -1.51
N GLU A 194 8.00 -14.28 -1.36
CA GLU A 194 7.31 -13.97 -0.08
C GLU A 194 6.58 -15.20 0.51
N GLU A 195 6.13 -16.16 -0.31
CA GLU A 195 5.54 -17.42 0.14
C GLU A 195 6.51 -18.36 0.89
N ASP A 196 7.81 -18.11 0.82
CA ASP A 196 8.86 -18.92 1.45
C ASP A 196 9.35 -18.35 2.80
N GLU A 197 8.91 -17.16 3.24
CA GLU A 197 9.26 -16.68 4.59
C GLU A 197 8.53 -17.49 5.68
N PRO A 198 9.25 -18.04 6.66
CA PRO A 198 8.64 -18.83 7.71
C PRO A 198 7.87 -17.95 8.71
N PRO A 199 6.70 -18.39 9.18
CA PRO A 199 5.94 -17.64 10.17
C PRO A 199 6.65 -17.63 11.53
N THR A 200 6.64 -16.47 12.17
CA THR A 200 7.16 -16.18 13.50
C THR A 200 6.52 -17.06 14.55
N TRP A 201 5.22 -17.34 14.43
CA TRP A 201 4.48 -18.23 15.33
C TRP A 201 4.00 -19.46 14.58
N HIS A 202 4.15 -20.61 15.20
CA HIS A 202 3.77 -21.89 14.60
C HIS A 202 2.98 -22.75 15.59
N ALA A 203 1.97 -23.45 15.10
CA ALA A 203 1.21 -24.40 15.89
C ALA A 203 1.09 -25.73 15.17
N ILE A 204 1.23 -26.82 15.93
CA ILE A 204 1.09 -28.19 15.44
C ILE A 204 -0.01 -28.85 16.26
N HIS A 205 -1.08 -29.22 15.58
CA HIS A 205 -2.25 -29.91 16.12
C HIS A 205 -2.17 -31.38 15.72
N GLU A 206 -2.16 -32.28 16.69
CA GLU A 206 -1.93 -33.70 16.47
C GLU A 206 -3.22 -34.50 16.63
N PHE A 207 -3.43 -35.46 15.72
CA PHE A 207 -4.63 -36.30 15.68
C PHE A 207 -4.29 -37.79 15.49
N ASP A 208 -5.06 -38.69 16.12
CA ASP A 208 -4.92 -40.14 15.96
C ASP A 208 -5.69 -40.71 14.76
N GLU A 209 -6.80 -40.05 14.40
CA GLU A 209 -7.65 -40.30 13.25
C GLU A 209 -7.70 -39.06 12.34
N GLY A 210 -8.11 -39.23 11.08
CA GLY A 210 -8.24 -38.08 10.17
C GLY A 210 -9.32 -37.12 10.66
N PHE A 211 -9.13 -35.82 10.43
CA PHE A 211 -10.09 -34.77 10.83
C PHE A 211 -10.83 -34.21 9.61
N ASN A 212 -12.07 -33.73 9.82
CA ASN A 212 -12.82 -33.00 8.80
C ASN A 212 -12.36 -31.53 8.76
N LYS A 213 -12.04 -31.02 7.57
CA LYS A 213 -11.68 -29.61 7.34
C LYS A 213 -12.75 -28.65 7.88
N ASP A 214 -14.03 -28.97 7.75
CA ASP A 214 -15.12 -28.11 8.24
C ASP A 214 -15.09 -28.02 9.77
N SER A 215 -14.90 -29.15 10.45
CA SER A 215 -14.80 -29.17 11.91
C SER A 215 -13.57 -28.43 12.44
N LEU A 216 -12.47 -28.41 11.69
CA LEU A 216 -11.31 -27.59 12.01
C LEU A 216 -11.59 -26.11 11.75
N GLY A 217 -12.28 -25.78 10.65
CA GLY A 217 -12.72 -24.42 10.31
C GLY A 217 -13.63 -23.78 11.37
N GLU A 218 -14.54 -24.55 11.97
CA GLU A 218 -15.40 -24.07 13.07
C GLU A 218 -14.61 -23.68 14.33
N THR A 219 -13.41 -24.23 14.54
CA THR A 219 -12.56 -23.87 15.69
C THR A 219 -11.93 -22.49 15.55
N ILE A 220 -11.92 -21.94 14.33
CA ILE A 220 -11.40 -20.62 14.04
C ILE A 220 -12.53 -19.63 13.67
N ASP A 221 -13.75 -20.05 13.35
CA ASP A 221 -14.87 -19.11 13.13
C ASP A 221 -15.48 -18.61 14.46
N THR A 222 -14.88 -17.55 15.02
CA THR A 222 -15.28 -17.01 16.32
C THR A 222 -15.36 -15.49 16.31
N GLU A 223 -16.14 -14.90 17.22
CA GLU A 223 -16.26 -13.44 17.34
C GLU A 223 -14.93 -12.77 17.72
N TRP A 224 -14.00 -13.49 18.36
CA TRP A 224 -12.65 -13.01 18.58
C TRP A 224 -11.80 -13.11 17.31
N THR A 225 -11.88 -14.24 16.60
CA THR A 225 -11.22 -14.42 15.31
C THR A 225 -11.65 -13.35 14.29
N LYS A 226 -12.93 -13.01 14.21
CA LYS A 226 -13.42 -11.93 13.35
C LYS A 226 -12.89 -10.54 13.73
N LYS A 227 -12.47 -10.34 14.99
CA LYS A 227 -11.85 -9.09 15.44
C LYS A 227 -10.37 -9.00 15.09
N ILE A 228 -9.68 -10.14 15.00
CA ILE A 228 -8.24 -10.20 14.70
C ILE A 228 -7.94 -10.41 13.21
N PHE A 229 -8.80 -11.12 12.47
CA PHE A 229 -8.77 -11.22 11.01
C PHE A 229 -9.62 -10.09 10.43
N LYS A 230 -9.15 -8.84 10.57
CA LYS A 230 -9.80 -7.70 9.91
C LYS A 230 -9.47 -7.74 8.42
N GLY A 231 -10.41 -8.27 7.62
CA GLY A 231 -10.35 -8.23 6.16
C GLY A 231 -11.10 -9.41 5.54
N ILE A 232 -11.99 -9.14 4.60
CA ILE A 232 -12.56 -10.19 3.74
C ILE A 232 -11.59 -10.33 2.56
N LEU A 233 -10.70 -11.32 2.61
CA LEU A 233 -9.82 -11.63 1.49
C LEU A 233 -10.41 -12.76 0.65
N GLY A 234 -11.06 -12.39 -0.45
CA GLY A 234 -11.45 -13.31 -1.51
C GLY A 234 -10.42 -13.26 -2.63
N GLN A 235 -9.75 -14.37 -2.93
CA GLN A 235 -8.85 -14.44 -4.08
C GLN A 235 -9.62 -14.81 -5.35
N ASN A 236 -9.23 -14.21 -6.49
CA ASN A 236 -9.76 -14.51 -7.82
C ASN A 236 -11.28 -14.32 -7.96
N THR A 237 -11.84 -13.31 -7.29
CA THR A 237 -13.24 -12.92 -7.46
C THR A 237 -13.36 -11.53 -8.06
N ILE A 238 -14.21 -11.39 -9.06
CA ILE A 238 -14.59 -10.10 -9.67
C ILE A 238 -15.99 -9.65 -9.21
N PHE A 239 -16.67 -10.48 -8.41
CA PHE A 239 -17.98 -10.19 -7.85
C PHE A 239 -17.97 -10.43 -6.34
N SER A 240 -18.48 -9.48 -5.59
CA SER A 240 -18.52 -9.55 -4.14
C SER A 240 -19.86 -9.05 -3.61
N TRP A 241 -20.36 -9.66 -2.53
CA TRP A 241 -21.50 -9.16 -1.77
C TRP A 241 -21.05 -8.83 -0.36
N PHE A 242 -21.25 -7.58 0.04
CA PHE A 242 -21.09 -7.13 1.41
C PHE A 242 -22.47 -6.98 2.05
N SER A 243 -22.61 -7.42 3.30
CA SER A 243 -23.85 -7.32 4.06
C SER A 243 -23.56 -6.80 5.46
N THR A 244 -24.38 -5.87 5.90
CA THR A 244 -24.43 -5.46 7.30
C THR A 244 -25.83 -5.00 7.67
N SER A 245 -26.04 -4.68 8.94
CA SER A 245 -27.29 -4.06 9.38
C SER A 245 -27.01 -2.81 10.20
N PHE A 246 -27.92 -1.84 10.13
CA PHE A 246 -27.77 -0.57 10.83
C PHE A 246 -29.12 -0.07 11.35
N THR A 247 -29.08 0.82 12.34
CA THR A 247 -30.28 1.40 12.94
C THR A 247 -30.35 2.89 12.68
N VAL A 248 -31.51 3.40 12.31
CA VAL A 248 -31.75 4.84 12.14
C VAL A 248 -32.55 5.37 13.34
N PRO A 249 -32.03 6.32 14.14
CA PRO A 249 -32.73 6.85 15.30
C PRO A 249 -34.00 7.63 14.91
N SER A 250 -35.09 7.53 15.68
CA SER A 250 -36.31 8.33 15.44
C SER A 250 -36.11 9.84 15.54
N SER A 251 -35.04 10.30 16.18
CA SER A 251 -34.68 11.72 16.21
C SER A 251 -34.30 12.27 14.83
N TRP A 252 -34.05 11.41 13.85
CA TRP A 252 -33.80 11.78 12.45
C TRP A 252 -35.10 11.86 11.62
N SER A 253 -36.26 11.56 12.21
CA SER A 253 -37.54 11.64 11.51
C SER A 253 -37.77 13.06 10.95
N GLY A 254 -38.10 13.15 9.66
CA GLY A 254 -38.26 14.42 8.95
C GLY A 254 -36.95 15.06 8.49
N ARG A 255 -35.83 14.32 8.54
CA ARG A 255 -34.56 14.67 7.91
C ARG A 255 -34.25 13.70 6.77
N GLN A 256 -33.39 14.13 5.86
CA GLN A 256 -32.78 13.26 4.86
C GLN A 256 -31.77 12.33 5.54
N VAL A 257 -31.83 11.04 5.23
CA VAL A 257 -30.88 10.03 5.70
C VAL A 257 -29.92 9.71 4.55
N LEU A 258 -28.70 10.19 4.65
CA LEU A 258 -27.67 10.03 3.62
C LEU A 258 -26.78 8.84 3.96
N LEU A 259 -26.60 7.93 3.00
CA LEU A 259 -25.64 6.84 3.06
C LEU A 259 -24.42 7.20 2.21
N ASN A 260 -23.28 7.33 2.85
CA ASN A 260 -22.04 7.80 2.24
C ASN A 260 -21.03 6.66 2.12
N PHE A 261 -20.38 6.58 0.95
CA PHE A 261 -19.26 5.69 0.68
C PHE A 261 -18.06 6.56 0.32
N ALA A 262 -16.95 6.41 1.04
CA ALA A 262 -15.73 7.14 0.70
C ALA A 262 -15.06 6.61 -0.57
N ALA A 263 -15.07 5.28 -0.78
CA ALA A 263 -14.63 4.63 -2.01
C ALA A 263 -15.04 3.15 -2.04
N VAL A 264 -15.38 2.63 -3.22
CA VAL A 264 -15.67 1.21 -3.46
C VAL A 264 -15.11 0.81 -4.81
N ASP A 265 -14.18 -0.15 -4.85
CA ASP A 265 -13.53 -0.60 -6.09
C ASP A 265 -14.28 -1.80 -6.70
N TYR A 266 -14.95 -1.73 -7.85
CA TYR A 266 -15.08 -0.58 -8.76
C TYR A 266 -16.54 -0.16 -9.03
N GLU A 267 -17.41 -1.10 -9.39
CA GLU A 267 -18.84 -0.84 -9.58
C GLU A 267 -19.62 -1.29 -8.35
N ALA A 268 -20.36 -0.40 -7.71
CA ALA A 268 -21.13 -0.68 -6.50
C ALA A 268 -22.63 -0.52 -6.78
N THR A 269 -23.41 -1.57 -6.57
CA THR A 269 -24.87 -1.52 -6.54
C THR A 269 -25.35 -1.70 -5.10
N VAL A 270 -26.05 -0.70 -4.58
CA VAL A 270 -26.41 -0.64 -3.15
C VAL A 270 -27.88 -0.97 -2.98
N TYR A 271 -28.19 -1.80 -1.99
CA TYR A 271 -29.54 -2.19 -1.62
C TYR A 271 -29.80 -1.91 -0.14
N ILE A 272 -30.97 -1.39 0.17
CA ILE A 272 -31.47 -1.23 1.54
C ILE A 272 -32.80 -1.96 1.67
N ASN A 273 -32.90 -2.86 2.66
CA ASN A 273 -34.10 -3.65 2.92
C ASN A 273 -34.63 -4.36 1.66
N GLY A 274 -33.72 -4.91 0.83
CA GLY A 274 -34.02 -5.59 -0.42
C GLY A 274 -34.32 -4.69 -1.63
N ASN A 275 -34.37 -3.36 -1.48
CA ASN A 275 -34.60 -2.42 -2.58
C ASN A 275 -33.26 -1.88 -3.10
N GLN A 276 -33.05 -1.84 -4.42
CA GLN A 276 -31.89 -1.16 -5.00
C GLN A 276 -32.06 0.36 -4.84
N VAL A 277 -31.11 1.00 -4.16
CA VAL A 277 -31.18 2.43 -3.80
C VAL A 277 -30.14 3.29 -4.53
N GLY A 278 -29.09 2.68 -5.10
CA GLY A 278 -28.09 3.45 -5.82
C GLY A 278 -27.10 2.60 -6.60
N PHE A 279 -26.34 3.26 -7.47
CA PHE A 279 -25.26 2.70 -8.26
C PHE A 279 -24.10 3.70 -8.35
N ASN A 280 -22.88 3.20 -8.21
CA ASN A 280 -21.65 3.95 -8.45
C ASN A 280 -20.72 3.17 -9.39
N ARG A 281 -20.03 3.89 -10.28
CA ARG A 281 -18.92 3.37 -11.08
C ARG A 281 -17.71 4.25 -10.82
N GLY A 282 -16.68 3.72 -10.17
CA GLY A 282 -15.43 4.42 -9.87
C GLY A 282 -14.87 4.00 -8.52
N GLY A 283 -13.63 3.50 -8.53
CA GLY A 283 -12.97 2.95 -7.36
C GLY A 283 -12.36 3.96 -6.40
N TYR A 284 -12.21 5.24 -6.79
CA TYR A 284 -11.28 6.15 -6.11
C TYR A 284 -11.89 7.47 -5.61
N PHE A 285 -13.21 7.54 -5.54
CA PHE A 285 -13.91 8.76 -5.12
C PHE A 285 -15.16 8.47 -4.30
N CYS A 286 -15.60 9.48 -3.56
CA CYS A 286 -16.77 9.34 -2.71
C CYS A 286 -18.09 9.45 -3.48
N PHE A 287 -19.13 8.80 -2.98
CA PHE A 287 -20.50 8.96 -3.47
C PHE A 287 -21.51 8.84 -2.32
N THR A 288 -22.64 9.53 -2.49
CA THR A 288 -23.72 9.61 -1.51
C THR A 288 -25.01 9.11 -2.13
N ILE A 289 -25.78 8.33 -1.36
CA ILE A 289 -27.12 7.86 -1.72
C ILE A 289 -28.11 8.40 -0.70
N ASP A 290 -29.21 8.98 -1.18
CA ASP A 290 -30.35 9.31 -0.33
C ASP A 290 -31.10 8.01 0.02
N ALA A 291 -31.02 7.61 1.28
CA ALA A 291 -31.63 6.41 1.82
C ALA A 291 -32.99 6.66 2.49
N THR A 292 -33.47 7.91 2.50
CA THR A 292 -34.60 8.37 3.33
C THR A 292 -35.86 7.54 3.15
N GLU A 293 -36.24 7.24 1.91
CA GLU A 293 -37.46 6.48 1.60
C GLU A 293 -37.31 4.96 1.81
N HIS A 294 -36.10 4.48 2.06
CA HIS A 294 -35.77 3.05 2.12
C HIS A 294 -35.44 2.55 3.52
N VAL A 295 -35.28 3.45 4.49
CA VAL A 295 -34.97 3.12 5.89
C VAL A 295 -36.21 3.08 6.79
N THR A 296 -36.14 2.22 7.80
CA THR A 296 -37.08 2.13 8.91
C THR A 296 -36.47 2.79 10.14
N PHE A 297 -37.12 3.83 10.65
CA PHE A 297 -36.74 4.50 11.90
C PHE A 297 -37.03 3.62 13.13
N ASN A 298 -36.13 3.63 14.12
CA ASN A 298 -36.17 2.76 15.30
C ASN A 298 -36.30 1.25 14.98
N GLY A 299 -35.80 0.83 13.82
CA GLY A 299 -35.71 -0.55 13.40
C GLY A 299 -34.33 -0.90 12.87
N THR A 300 -34.10 -2.19 12.67
CA THR A 300 -32.93 -2.70 11.97
C THR A 300 -33.17 -2.61 10.47
N ASN A 301 -32.23 -2.01 9.76
CA ASN A 301 -32.19 -1.94 8.31
C ASN A 301 -31.08 -2.84 7.80
N GLU A 302 -31.37 -3.62 6.76
CA GLU A 302 -30.36 -4.40 6.05
C GLU A 302 -29.70 -3.54 4.98
N LEU A 303 -28.36 -3.56 4.93
CA LEU A 303 -27.55 -3.00 3.85
C LEU A 303 -26.90 -4.15 3.10
N LEU A 304 -27.14 -4.23 1.79
CA LEU A 304 -26.38 -5.11 0.89
C LEU A 304 -25.67 -4.24 -0.14
N VAL A 305 -24.42 -4.56 -0.43
CA VAL A 305 -23.64 -3.91 -1.48
C VAL A 305 -23.09 -4.99 -2.39
N PHE A 306 -23.55 -4.99 -3.63
CA PHE A 306 -22.98 -5.80 -4.69
C PHE A 306 -21.87 -5.02 -5.35
N VAL A 307 -20.67 -5.61 -5.39
CA VAL A 307 -19.49 -5.04 -6.03
C VAL A 307 -19.12 -5.89 -7.23
N HIS A 308 -18.91 -5.23 -8.37
CA HIS A 308 -18.33 -5.82 -9.56
C HIS A 308 -17.06 -5.04 -9.91
N ASP A 309 -15.93 -5.75 -9.96
CA ASP A 309 -14.66 -5.19 -10.39
C ASP A 309 -14.07 -6.06 -11.49
N PRO A 310 -14.20 -5.64 -12.77
CA PRO A 310 -13.63 -6.38 -13.87
C PRO A 310 -12.11 -6.24 -13.97
N VAL A 311 -11.46 -5.32 -13.24
CA VAL A 311 -10.03 -5.02 -13.31
C VAL A 311 -9.58 -4.90 -14.79
N ASP A 312 -8.62 -5.72 -15.20
CA ASP A 312 -8.08 -5.80 -16.55
C ASP A 312 -8.68 -6.96 -17.40
N SER A 313 -9.89 -7.43 -17.07
CA SER A 313 -10.65 -8.41 -17.88
C SER A 313 -11.00 -7.91 -19.28
N GLU A 314 -10.93 -8.77 -20.30
CA GLU A 314 -11.25 -8.39 -21.69
C GLU A 314 -12.58 -7.59 -21.80
N GLY A 315 -12.53 -6.44 -22.50
CA GLY A 315 -13.68 -5.56 -22.69
C GLY A 315 -13.95 -4.56 -21.56
N SER A 316 -13.14 -4.53 -20.48
CA SER A 316 -13.29 -3.50 -19.45
C SER A 316 -12.89 -2.12 -19.97
N VAL A 317 -13.64 -1.12 -19.54
CA VAL A 317 -13.43 0.30 -19.87
C VAL A 317 -12.88 1.12 -18.70
N ILE A 318 -12.68 0.48 -17.54
CA ILE A 318 -12.34 1.16 -16.29
C ILE A 318 -10.86 1.55 -16.24
N THR A 319 -10.54 2.51 -15.37
CA THR A 319 -9.17 2.77 -14.96
C THR A 319 -8.72 1.73 -13.96
N THR A 320 -7.52 1.20 -14.15
CA THR A 320 -6.98 0.10 -13.34
C THR A 320 -5.71 0.48 -12.59
N GLY A 321 -5.07 1.59 -12.97
CA GLY A 321 -3.73 1.91 -12.49
C GLY A 321 -2.78 0.72 -12.70
N LYS A 322 -2.07 0.34 -11.63
CA LYS A 322 -1.17 -0.82 -11.61
C LYS A 322 -1.84 -2.15 -11.22
N GLN A 323 -3.17 -2.20 -11.07
CA GLN A 323 -3.89 -3.42 -10.73
C GLN A 323 -4.04 -4.34 -11.94
N THR A 324 -3.74 -5.64 -11.79
CA THR A 324 -3.88 -6.63 -12.87
C THR A 324 -4.27 -8.01 -12.37
N LEU A 325 -5.07 -8.74 -13.15
CA LEU A 325 -5.32 -10.16 -12.92
C LEU A 325 -4.10 -11.04 -13.23
N ARG A 326 -3.08 -10.51 -13.91
CA ARG A 326 -1.83 -11.20 -14.28
C ARG A 326 -0.61 -10.42 -13.80
N ARG A 327 -0.33 -10.52 -12.50
CA ARG A 327 0.75 -9.80 -11.83
C ARG A 327 2.10 -10.06 -12.48
N SER A 328 2.88 -9.00 -12.65
CA SER A 328 4.24 -9.07 -13.16
C SER A 328 4.94 -7.74 -12.95
N HIS A 329 6.15 -7.78 -12.40
CA HIS A 329 7.03 -6.61 -12.24
C HIS A 329 6.31 -5.45 -11.51
N ILE A 330 5.93 -4.38 -12.23
CA ILE A 330 5.30 -3.17 -11.70
C ILE A 330 3.76 -3.26 -11.61
N PHE A 331 3.16 -4.40 -11.96
CA PHE A 331 1.71 -4.61 -11.91
C PHE A 331 1.35 -5.58 -10.81
N TYR A 332 0.56 -5.11 -9.85
CA TYR A 332 0.35 -5.69 -8.53
C TYR A 332 -1.00 -6.40 -8.39
N THR A 333 -1.21 -7.01 -7.22
CA THR A 333 -2.47 -7.62 -6.82
C THR A 333 -3.63 -6.62 -6.95
N PRO A 334 -4.74 -7.01 -7.58
CA PRO A 334 -5.93 -6.16 -7.63
C PRO A 334 -6.66 -6.19 -6.28
N CYS A 335 -7.18 -5.03 -5.90
CA CYS A 335 -8.08 -4.81 -4.78
C CYS A 335 -9.50 -4.63 -5.32
N SER A 336 -10.49 -5.24 -4.68
CA SER A 336 -11.90 -5.03 -4.98
C SER A 336 -12.71 -4.97 -3.70
N GLY A 337 -13.79 -4.22 -3.71
CA GLY A 337 -14.70 -4.07 -2.58
C GLY A 337 -14.65 -2.70 -1.93
N ILE A 338 -15.19 -2.64 -0.72
CA ILE A 338 -15.28 -1.41 0.07
C ILE A 338 -13.94 -1.20 0.77
N TRP A 339 -13.05 -0.38 0.20
CA TRP A 339 -11.69 -0.15 0.72
C TRP A 339 -11.55 1.15 1.54
N GLN A 340 -12.57 2.01 1.56
CA GLN A 340 -12.67 3.16 2.47
C GLN A 340 -14.00 3.18 3.25
N SER A 341 -14.10 4.10 4.21
CA SER A 341 -15.22 4.22 5.16
C SER A 341 -16.60 4.29 4.52
N VAL A 342 -17.57 3.67 5.20
CA VAL A 342 -19.02 3.79 4.92
C VAL A 342 -19.70 4.33 6.17
N TRP A 343 -20.54 5.34 6.03
CA TRP A 343 -21.28 5.93 7.15
C TRP A 343 -22.66 6.42 6.73
N ILE A 344 -23.52 6.63 7.73
CA ILE A 344 -24.82 7.29 7.57
C ILE A 344 -24.85 8.59 8.35
N GLU A 345 -25.57 9.57 7.84
CA GLU A 345 -25.82 10.83 8.53
C GLU A 345 -27.22 11.36 8.23
N ALA A 346 -27.68 12.31 9.07
CA ALA A 346 -28.93 13.00 8.84
C ALA A 346 -28.69 14.47 8.48
N ALA A 347 -29.28 14.90 7.37
CA ALA A 347 -29.19 16.26 6.86
C ALA A 347 -30.58 16.90 6.75
N PRO A 348 -30.71 18.24 6.87
CA PRO A 348 -31.96 18.93 6.54
C PRO A 348 -32.36 18.73 5.06
N ASP A 349 -33.61 19.04 4.70
CA ASP A 349 -34.09 18.93 3.31
C ASP A 349 -33.23 19.75 2.33
N ILE A 350 -32.85 20.96 2.75
CA ILE A 350 -31.87 21.80 2.07
C ILE A 350 -30.56 21.70 2.86
N HIS A 351 -29.55 21.05 2.29
CA HIS A 351 -28.25 20.82 2.92
C HIS A 351 -27.10 21.07 1.94
N ILE A 352 -25.90 21.20 2.48
CA ILE A 352 -24.66 21.42 1.76
C ILE A 352 -24.18 20.08 1.23
N THR A 353 -23.98 19.99 -0.08
CA THR A 353 -23.45 18.78 -0.73
C THR A 353 -21.95 18.85 -0.95
N GLN A 354 -21.43 20.06 -1.20
CA GLN A 354 -20.02 20.32 -1.44
C GLN A 354 -19.73 21.81 -1.23
N PHE A 355 -18.49 22.17 -0.91
CA PHE A 355 -18.00 23.54 -1.04
C PHE A 355 -16.61 23.58 -1.66
N ASP A 356 -16.42 24.59 -2.50
CA ASP A 356 -15.18 24.86 -3.23
C ASP A 356 -14.55 26.11 -2.62
N VAL A 357 -13.33 26.00 -2.09
CA VAL A 357 -12.65 27.14 -1.44
C VAL A 357 -11.26 27.33 -2.03
N ALA A 358 -11.01 28.54 -2.54
CA ALA A 358 -9.70 28.97 -2.99
C ALA A 358 -9.27 30.23 -2.23
N ALA A 359 -8.40 30.06 -1.24
CA ALA A 359 -7.85 31.13 -0.41
C ALA A 359 -6.45 31.56 -0.93
N ASN A 360 -6.39 32.69 -1.62
CA ASN A 360 -5.17 33.18 -2.27
C ASN A 360 -4.27 33.94 -1.31
N MET A 361 -2.97 33.97 -1.61
CA MET A 361 -1.98 34.65 -0.74
C MET A 361 -2.18 36.17 -0.59
N ASP A 362 -3.02 36.80 -1.42
CA ASP A 362 -3.38 38.22 -1.33
C ASP A 362 -4.55 38.48 -0.37
N GLY A 363 -5.06 37.44 0.30
CA GLY A 363 -6.18 37.51 1.23
C GLY A 363 -7.54 37.32 0.57
N LYS A 364 -7.63 37.24 -0.76
CA LYS A 364 -8.91 36.97 -1.43
C LYS A 364 -9.28 35.51 -1.31
N VAL A 365 -10.51 35.26 -0.89
CA VAL A 365 -11.11 33.93 -0.78
C VAL A 365 -12.27 33.84 -1.74
N ASN A 366 -12.20 32.91 -2.69
CA ASN A 366 -13.33 32.54 -3.54
C ASN A 366 -14.01 31.30 -2.96
N VAL A 367 -15.32 31.37 -2.81
CA VAL A 367 -16.14 30.27 -2.28
C VAL A 367 -17.30 30.00 -3.21
N THR A 368 -17.56 28.72 -3.47
CA THR A 368 -18.83 28.23 -4.03
C THR A 368 -19.37 27.17 -3.09
N VAL A 369 -20.61 27.31 -2.64
CA VAL A 369 -21.27 26.31 -1.77
C VAL A 369 -22.39 25.67 -2.58
N HIS A 370 -22.32 24.37 -2.79
CA HIS A 370 -23.30 23.60 -3.56
C HIS A 370 -24.39 23.10 -2.61
N SER A 371 -25.65 23.28 -3.01
CA SER A 371 -26.82 22.87 -2.20
C SER A 371 -27.57 21.71 -2.84
N SER A 372 -28.20 20.88 -2.01
CA SER A 372 -29.08 19.80 -2.46
C SER A 372 -30.26 20.30 -3.31
N SER A 373 -30.67 21.55 -3.12
CA SER A 373 -31.78 22.18 -3.84
C SER A 373 -31.43 22.74 -5.23
N GLY A 374 -30.14 22.87 -5.55
CA GLY A 374 -29.66 23.55 -6.76
C GLY A 374 -30.18 24.99 -6.91
N SER A 375 -30.52 25.64 -5.80
CA SER A 375 -31.18 26.94 -5.74
C SER A 375 -30.37 27.92 -4.90
N GLN A 376 -30.40 29.20 -5.27
CA GLN A 376 -29.62 30.26 -4.62
C GLN A 376 -30.17 30.63 -3.23
N ASN A 377 -29.77 29.91 -2.21
CA ASN A 377 -30.12 30.13 -0.81
C ASN A 377 -29.05 30.99 -0.11
N LEU A 378 -29.44 31.69 0.97
CA LEU A 378 -28.47 32.46 1.76
C LEU A 378 -27.49 31.50 2.45
N VAL A 379 -26.20 31.79 2.32
CA VAL A 379 -25.12 31.06 2.96
C VAL A 379 -24.34 32.00 3.88
N GLU A 380 -24.05 31.54 5.09
CA GLU A 380 -23.14 32.22 6.01
C GLU A 380 -21.82 31.45 6.09
N VAL A 381 -20.70 32.12 5.86
CA VAL A 381 -19.37 31.55 5.96
C VAL A 381 -18.63 32.23 7.08
N THR A 382 -18.17 31.47 8.07
CA THR A 382 -17.28 31.95 9.13
C THR A 382 -15.87 31.43 8.91
N LEU A 383 -14.91 32.34 8.79
CA LEU A 383 -13.49 32.04 8.69
C LEU A 383 -12.77 32.63 9.90
N ASP A 384 -12.30 31.77 10.81
CA ASP A 384 -11.59 32.11 12.05
C ASP A 384 -12.26 33.24 12.87
N GLY A 385 -13.58 33.15 13.00
CA GLY A 385 -14.41 34.10 13.77
C GLY A 385 -14.95 35.30 12.99
N LEU A 386 -14.54 35.50 11.73
CA LEU A 386 -15.08 36.53 10.84
C LEU A 386 -16.19 35.94 9.96
N SER A 387 -17.35 36.59 9.91
CA SER A 387 -18.51 36.12 9.15
C SER A 387 -18.74 36.89 7.86
N PHE A 388 -19.04 36.15 6.80
CA PHE A 388 -19.32 36.61 5.45
C PHE A 388 -20.63 35.97 4.97
N THR A 389 -21.31 36.62 4.04
CA THR A 389 -22.57 36.11 3.48
C THR A 389 -22.48 36.00 1.97
N GLY A 390 -22.99 34.90 1.42
CA GLY A 390 -23.07 34.62 0.00
C GLY A 390 -24.39 33.96 -0.37
N LYS A 391 -24.43 33.37 -1.56
CA LYS A 391 -25.53 32.50 -1.99
C LYS A 391 -24.99 31.17 -2.45
N SER A 392 -25.72 30.09 -2.20
CA SER A 392 -25.37 28.77 -2.73
C SER A 392 -25.46 28.73 -4.27
N ASP A 393 -24.76 27.77 -4.86
CA ASP A 393 -24.75 27.41 -6.28
C ASP A 393 -24.23 28.52 -7.22
N ILE A 394 -23.65 29.58 -6.65
CA ILE A 394 -22.93 30.63 -7.37
C ILE A 394 -21.65 31.02 -6.62
N PRO A 395 -20.57 31.38 -7.34
CA PRO A 395 -19.35 31.83 -6.69
C PRO A 395 -19.54 33.21 -6.03
N PHE A 396 -18.95 33.38 -4.85
CA PHE A 396 -18.82 34.68 -4.19
C PHE A 396 -17.43 34.84 -3.58
N GLN A 397 -17.03 36.09 -3.34
CA GLN A 397 -15.69 36.43 -2.87
C GLN A 397 -15.75 37.33 -1.65
N PHE A 398 -14.81 37.12 -0.73
CA PHE A 398 -14.50 38.03 0.37
C PHE A 398 -12.99 38.11 0.57
N ALA A 399 -12.54 38.99 1.46
CA ALA A 399 -11.11 39.20 1.71
C ALA A 399 -10.80 39.18 3.21
N ILE A 400 -9.64 38.62 3.54
CA ILE A 400 -9.00 38.69 4.85
C ILE A 400 -7.80 39.60 4.74
N GLU A 401 -7.69 40.57 5.66
CA GLU A 401 -6.53 41.46 5.70
C GLU A 401 -5.31 40.72 6.26
N SER A 402 -4.22 40.73 5.50
CA SER A 402 -2.90 40.21 5.92
C SER A 402 -2.94 38.80 6.56
N PRO A 403 -3.45 37.78 5.86
CA PRO A 403 -3.49 36.42 6.41
C PRO A 403 -2.08 35.85 6.60
N ASN A 404 -1.92 34.98 7.60
CA ASN A 404 -0.78 34.10 7.70
C ASN A 404 -0.87 33.06 6.58
N LEU A 405 0.22 32.90 5.84
CA LEU A 405 0.24 32.05 4.66
C LEU A 405 0.56 30.60 5.03
N TRP A 406 -0.20 29.68 4.44
CA TRP A 406 0.11 28.26 4.48
C TRP A 406 1.35 27.96 3.63
N SER A 407 2.21 27.08 4.12
CA SER A 407 3.41 26.58 3.43
C SER A 407 4.04 25.42 4.19
N GLN A 408 5.07 24.80 3.59
CA GLN A 408 5.82 23.76 4.29
C GLN A 408 6.50 24.25 5.57
N ASP A 409 6.84 25.53 5.64
CA ASP A 409 7.45 26.09 6.85
C ASP A 409 6.50 26.43 7.97
N SER A 410 5.28 26.79 7.59
CA SER A 410 4.26 27.38 8.42
C SER A 410 2.92 26.91 7.86
N PRO A 411 2.47 25.69 8.21
CA PRO A 411 1.21 25.12 7.72
C PRO A 411 0.01 25.75 8.43
N THR A 412 -0.14 27.07 8.33
CA THR A 412 -1.22 27.78 9.01
C THR A 412 -2.56 27.45 8.36
N LEU A 413 -3.45 26.82 9.12
CA LEU A 413 -4.82 26.52 8.73
C LEU A 413 -5.80 27.39 9.51
N TYR A 414 -6.88 27.77 8.85
CA TYR A 414 -7.96 28.60 9.38
C TYR A 414 -9.24 27.77 9.45
N ASN A 415 -9.95 27.84 10.58
CA ASN A 415 -11.24 27.18 10.73
C ASN A 415 -12.27 27.81 9.79
N PHE A 416 -12.93 26.97 9.01
CA PHE A 416 -13.92 27.36 8.01
C PHE A 416 -15.26 26.70 8.34
N THR A 417 -16.29 27.48 8.63
CA THR A 417 -17.64 26.98 8.92
C THR A 417 -18.60 27.54 7.89
N VAL A 418 -19.42 26.68 7.30
CA VAL A 418 -20.47 27.06 6.34
C VAL A 418 -21.82 26.71 6.94
N LYS A 419 -22.75 27.67 6.94
CA LYS A 419 -24.14 27.45 7.31
C LYS A 419 -25.07 27.69 6.13
N LEU A 420 -26.03 26.80 5.96
CA LEU A 420 -27.09 26.87 4.97
C LEU A 420 -28.42 26.51 5.67
N GLY A 421 -29.19 27.52 6.08
CA GLY A 421 -30.39 27.29 6.88
C GLY A 421 -30.07 26.57 8.19
N ASP A 422 -30.62 25.37 8.36
CA ASP A 422 -30.41 24.52 9.55
C ASP A 422 -29.18 23.59 9.43
N ASP A 423 -28.50 23.61 8.29
CA ASP A 423 -27.31 22.80 8.04
C ASP A 423 -26.02 23.56 8.37
N GLU A 424 -25.03 22.85 8.93
CA GLU A 424 -23.73 23.41 9.33
C GLU A 424 -22.61 22.42 9.04
N VAL A 425 -21.66 22.82 8.20
CA VAL A 425 -20.46 22.03 7.89
C VAL A 425 -19.21 22.77 8.39
N LYS A 426 -18.32 22.05 9.06
CA LYS A 426 -17.04 22.54 9.57
C LYS A 426 -15.90 21.91 8.81
N SER A 427 -14.96 22.75 8.40
CA SER A 427 -13.76 22.38 7.66
C SER A 427 -12.64 23.39 7.98
N TYR A 428 -11.63 23.45 7.14
CA TYR A 428 -10.50 24.36 7.26
C TYR A 428 -10.04 24.82 5.87
N THR A 429 -9.24 25.89 5.82
CA THR A 429 -8.55 26.34 4.61
C THR A 429 -7.20 26.96 4.94
N GLY A 430 -6.31 27.06 3.96
CA GLY A 430 -4.96 27.64 4.11
C GLY A 430 -4.69 28.65 3.00
N PHE A 431 -4.19 29.84 3.36
CA PHE A 431 -3.91 30.90 2.39
C PHE A 431 -2.61 30.63 1.65
N ARG A 432 -2.68 30.24 0.37
CA ARG A 432 -1.50 30.06 -0.48
C ARG A 432 -1.79 30.35 -1.94
N THR A 433 -0.73 30.52 -2.71
CA THR A 433 -0.79 30.58 -4.18
C THR A 433 0.42 29.86 -4.72
N ILE A 434 0.18 28.96 -5.67
CA ILE A 434 1.21 28.29 -6.46
C ILE A 434 1.09 28.76 -7.90
N SER A 435 2.22 29.00 -8.55
CA SER A 435 2.25 29.46 -9.94
C SER A 435 3.54 29.06 -10.64
N LYS A 436 3.60 29.28 -11.95
CA LYS A 436 4.80 29.13 -12.78
C LYS A 436 5.36 30.52 -13.06
N ALA A 437 6.66 30.73 -12.85
CA ALA A 437 7.33 31.95 -13.28
C ALA A 437 8.79 31.68 -13.66
N GLU A 438 9.34 32.53 -14.52
CA GLU A 438 10.77 32.51 -14.83
C GLU A 438 11.56 33.22 -13.72
N VAL A 439 12.55 32.53 -13.17
CA VAL A 439 13.49 33.05 -12.18
C VAL A 439 14.90 32.79 -12.69
N ASN A 440 15.67 33.86 -12.95
CA ASN A 440 17.04 33.78 -13.49
C ASN A 440 17.15 32.94 -14.78
N GLY A 441 16.18 33.05 -15.69
CA GLY A 441 16.16 32.29 -16.95
C GLY A 441 15.70 30.85 -16.82
N ILE A 442 15.22 30.43 -15.64
CA ILE A 442 14.70 29.09 -15.39
C ILE A 442 13.20 29.19 -15.04
N VAL A 443 12.37 28.55 -15.84
CA VAL A 443 10.94 28.39 -15.52
C VAL A 443 10.81 27.48 -14.30
N SER A 444 10.28 28.05 -13.22
CA SER A 444 10.27 27.44 -11.88
C SER A 444 8.87 27.47 -11.26
N PRO A 445 8.53 26.50 -10.41
CA PRO A 445 7.33 26.58 -9.57
C PRO A 445 7.56 27.62 -8.47
N ILE A 446 6.54 28.44 -8.21
CA ILE A 446 6.56 29.54 -7.25
C ILE A 446 5.52 29.29 -6.18
N LEU A 447 5.92 29.28 -4.91
CA LEU A 447 5.02 29.26 -3.75
C LEU A 447 5.30 30.47 -2.87
N LYS A 448 4.25 31.22 -2.51
CA LYS A 448 4.37 32.47 -1.73
C LYS A 448 5.41 33.46 -2.31
N ARG A 449 5.49 33.57 -3.64
CA ARG A 449 6.45 34.42 -4.39
C ARG A 449 7.91 33.96 -4.39
N LYS A 450 8.21 32.76 -3.89
CA LYS A 450 9.56 32.20 -3.92
C LYS A 450 9.61 30.96 -4.81
N PRO A 451 10.70 30.76 -5.59
CA PRO A 451 10.92 29.49 -6.25
C PRO A 451 11.07 28.38 -5.21
N ILE A 452 10.56 27.19 -5.54
CA ILE A 452 10.69 25.99 -4.72
C ILE A 452 11.33 24.87 -5.53
N PHE A 453 12.10 24.02 -4.86
CA PHE A 453 12.68 22.81 -5.45
C PHE A 453 11.99 21.61 -4.85
N MET A 454 11.31 20.80 -5.63
CA MET A 454 10.49 19.72 -5.09
C MET A 454 11.25 18.42 -5.03
N PHE A 455 11.25 17.75 -3.88
CA PHE A 455 11.82 16.42 -3.79
C PHE A 455 10.95 15.54 -2.89
N GLY A 456 10.68 14.31 -3.31
CA GLY A 456 9.87 13.37 -2.55
C GLY A 456 10.05 11.94 -3.06
N THR A 457 9.36 10.99 -2.45
CA THR A 457 9.42 9.56 -2.77
C THR A 457 8.07 9.04 -3.25
N LEU A 458 8.05 8.10 -4.20
CA LEU A 458 6.85 7.49 -4.75
C LEU A 458 6.27 6.46 -3.75
N ASP A 459 5.00 6.50 -3.37
CA ASP A 459 4.32 5.30 -2.82
C ASP A 459 3.55 4.58 -3.91
N GLN A 460 3.06 3.39 -3.60
CA GLN A 460 1.97 2.80 -4.38
C GLN A 460 0.61 2.85 -3.69
N GLY A 461 0.53 3.18 -2.39
CA GLY A 461 -0.70 3.11 -1.61
C GLY A 461 -1.08 1.66 -1.30
N PHE A 462 -0.07 0.76 -1.30
CA PHE A 462 -0.23 -0.65 -1.05
C PHE A 462 0.21 -1.01 0.37
N TRP A 463 -0.60 -1.83 1.01
CA TRP A 463 -0.42 -2.39 2.34
C TRP A 463 -0.43 -3.92 2.26
N PRO A 464 0.48 -4.62 2.96
CA PRO A 464 0.60 -6.08 2.86
C PRO A 464 -0.70 -6.81 3.26
N ASP A 465 -1.42 -6.29 4.25
CA ASP A 465 -2.64 -6.93 4.77
C ASP A 465 -3.91 -6.47 4.03
N GLY A 466 -4.03 -5.16 3.75
CA GLY A 466 -5.25 -4.55 3.26
C GLY A 466 -5.25 -4.18 1.78
N ILE A 467 -4.13 -4.38 1.08
CA ILE A 467 -3.85 -3.89 -0.28
C ILE A 467 -4.06 -2.37 -0.34
N TYR A 468 -5.28 -1.86 -0.55
CA TYR A 468 -5.56 -0.42 -0.52
C TYR A 468 -5.98 0.11 0.85
N THR A 469 -6.40 -0.75 1.77
CA THR A 469 -6.86 -0.30 3.09
C THR A 469 -5.70 -0.25 4.08
N ALA A 470 -5.31 0.96 4.47
CA ALA A 470 -4.36 1.15 5.57
C ALA A 470 -4.89 0.57 6.88
N PRO A 471 -4.04 -0.02 7.75
CA PRO A 471 -4.47 -0.65 9.00
C PRO A 471 -5.21 0.29 9.97
N ASN A 472 -4.75 1.54 10.07
CA ASN A 472 -5.32 2.59 10.94
C ASN A 472 -4.74 3.97 10.58
N ARG A 473 -5.23 5.02 11.25
CA ARG A 473 -4.78 6.40 11.00
C ARG A 473 -3.32 6.61 11.39
N GLU A 474 -2.84 5.95 12.43
CA GLU A 474 -1.46 6.06 12.88
C GLU A 474 -0.50 5.46 11.84
N ALA A 475 -0.85 4.31 11.25
CA ALA A 475 -0.16 3.69 10.14
C ALA A 475 -0.22 4.60 8.92
N MET A 476 -1.39 5.16 8.58
CA MET A 476 -1.46 6.18 7.53
C MET A 476 -0.58 7.38 7.84
N VAL A 477 -0.51 7.86 9.09
CA VAL A 477 0.29 9.04 9.49
C VAL A 477 1.80 8.74 9.48
N TYR A 478 2.17 7.51 9.82
CA TYR A 478 3.53 6.99 9.66
C TYR A 478 3.88 6.91 8.17
N ASP A 479 2.97 6.36 7.38
CA ASP A 479 3.16 6.19 5.95
C ASP A 479 3.09 7.49 5.21
N LEU A 480 2.21 8.46 5.58
CA LEU A 480 2.07 9.91 5.27
C LEU A 480 3.36 10.69 5.47
N GLU A 481 4.39 9.96 5.77
CA GLU A 481 5.58 10.13 5.01
C GLU A 481 5.46 9.88 3.50
N ILE A 482 4.35 9.43 2.79
CA ILE A 482 4.06 9.10 1.36
C ILE A 482 2.53 8.55 1.10
N LYS A 483 1.91 8.66 -0.14
CA LYS A 483 0.60 8.30 -0.91
C LYS A 483 -0.91 8.77 -0.77
N VAL A 484 -1.82 8.33 -1.67
CA VAL A 484 -3.11 8.91 -2.17
C VAL A 484 -4.15 8.09 -1.45
N ASP A 485 -5.01 8.78 -0.73
CA ASP A 485 -5.50 8.17 0.48
C ASP A 485 -6.81 8.83 0.87
N PRO A 486 -7.56 8.25 1.83
CA PRO A 486 -8.78 8.85 2.35
C PRO A 486 -8.62 10.33 2.71
N ALA A 487 -9.72 11.08 2.80
CA ALA A 487 -9.71 12.50 3.21
C ALA A 487 -8.83 12.83 4.43
N LEU A 488 -8.66 11.87 5.35
CA LEU A 488 -7.81 11.95 6.52
C LEU A 488 -6.32 12.13 6.19
N PHE A 489 -5.88 11.59 5.07
CA PHE A 489 -4.54 11.75 4.57
C PHE A 489 -4.28 13.19 4.10
N TYR A 490 -5.12 13.74 3.24
CA TYR A 490 -4.93 15.12 2.78
C TYR A 490 -4.98 16.09 3.95
N GLN A 491 -5.84 15.82 4.93
CA GLN A 491 -5.87 16.55 6.19
C GLN A 491 -4.56 16.47 6.98
N ALA A 492 -3.94 15.30 7.06
CA ALA A 492 -2.64 15.20 7.71
C ALA A 492 -1.56 15.98 6.93
N CYS A 493 -1.55 15.92 5.59
CA CYS A 493 -0.64 16.71 4.77
C CYS A 493 -0.81 18.21 4.99
N ASP A 494 -2.07 18.67 5.04
CA ASP A 494 -2.46 20.04 5.36
C ASP A 494 -1.88 20.53 6.68
N GLN A 495 -2.01 19.70 7.72
CA GLN A 495 -1.57 20.01 9.07
C GLN A 495 -0.05 19.97 9.22
N LEU A 496 0.61 19.07 8.51
CA LEU A 496 2.06 18.87 8.55
C LEU A 496 2.83 19.84 7.64
N GLY A 497 2.14 20.52 6.71
CA GLY A 497 2.80 21.37 5.71
C GLY A 497 3.44 20.57 4.58
N LEU A 498 2.95 19.38 4.37
CA LEU A 498 3.41 18.54 3.29
C LEU A 498 2.62 18.97 2.08
N LEU A 499 3.37 19.25 1.01
CA LEU A 499 2.68 19.14 -0.25
C LEU A 499 2.53 17.62 -0.60
N VAL A 500 1.91 17.25 -1.68
CA VAL A 500 1.70 15.88 -2.20
C VAL A 500 1.70 16.05 -3.70
N ILE A 501 1.51 15.04 -4.52
CA ILE A 501 1.26 15.20 -5.94
C ILE A 501 0.22 14.11 -6.23
N GLN A 502 -0.95 14.38 -6.82
CA GLN A 502 -2.11 13.44 -6.77
C GLN A 502 -2.57 12.80 -8.09
N ASP A 503 -2.47 11.48 -8.33
CA ASP A 503 -2.75 10.96 -9.69
C ASP A 503 -4.21 10.84 -10.11
N MET A 504 -4.41 10.78 -11.43
CA MET A 504 -5.50 10.07 -12.08
C MET A 504 -5.15 8.62 -12.46
N PRO A 505 -5.71 7.59 -11.77
CA PRO A 505 -5.47 6.18 -12.07
C PRO A 505 -5.50 5.86 -13.56
N SER A 506 -4.41 5.29 -14.07
CA SER A 506 -4.22 5.11 -15.51
C SER A 506 -5.15 4.03 -16.09
N LEU A 507 -5.42 4.14 -17.39
CA LEU A 507 -5.92 3.02 -18.18
C LEU A 507 -4.83 1.94 -18.33
N ARG A 508 -5.21 0.80 -18.91
CA ARG A 508 -4.29 -0.34 -19.09
C ARG A 508 -3.03 0.03 -19.85
N ALA A 509 -1.93 -0.58 -19.42
CA ALA A 509 -0.60 -0.45 -20.00
C ALA A 509 -0.18 -1.71 -20.77
N ASP A 510 -1.07 -2.25 -21.61
CA ASP A 510 -0.86 -3.50 -22.37
C ASP A 510 -0.35 -3.28 -23.81
N GLY A 511 -0.09 -2.02 -24.19
CA GLY A 511 0.34 -1.64 -25.52
C GLY A 511 -0.77 -1.59 -26.57
N VAL A 512 -2.02 -1.86 -26.20
CA VAL A 512 -3.20 -1.64 -27.04
C VAL A 512 -3.66 -0.20 -26.86
N LEU A 513 -3.91 0.51 -27.97
CA LEU A 513 -4.49 1.85 -27.90
C LEU A 513 -5.91 1.75 -27.34
N SER A 514 -6.22 2.60 -26.37
CA SER A 514 -7.53 2.67 -25.75
C SER A 514 -8.62 3.06 -26.75
N ASP A 515 -9.82 2.52 -26.61
CA ASP A 515 -10.97 2.90 -27.43
C ASP A 515 -11.69 4.17 -26.91
N GLU A 516 -12.72 4.60 -27.65
CA GLU A 516 -13.51 5.78 -27.32
C GLU A 516 -14.23 5.65 -25.96
N ALA A 517 -14.68 4.46 -25.59
CA ALA A 517 -15.40 4.23 -24.33
C ALA A 517 -14.45 4.31 -23.13
N GLN A 518 -13.24 3.77 -23.27
CA GLN A 518 -12.16 3.89 -22.29
C GLN A 518 -11.73 5.35 -22.10
N GLN A 519 -11.58 6.10 -23.19
CA GLN A 519 -11.23 7.53 -23.12
C GLN A 519 -12.34 8.37 -22.47
N ALA A 520 -13.60 8.08 -22.78
CA ALA A 520 -14.75 8.74 -22.16
C ALA A 520 -14.84 8.45 -20.65
N GLU A 521 -14.65 7.20 -20.23
CA GLU A 521 -14.65 6.83 -18.81
C GLU A 521 -13.47 7.45 -18.07
N PHE A 522 -12.27 7.43 -18.66
CA PHE A 522 -11.08 8.10 -18.10
C PHE A 522 -11.33 9.60 -17.88
N THR A 523 -11.89 10.29 -18.88
CA THR A 523 -12.24 11.72 -18.78
C THR A 523 -13.27 11.96 -17.67
N ARG A 524 -14.32 11.12 -17.57
CA ARG A 524 -15.34 11.24 -16.53
C ARG A 524 -14.76 11.08 -15.13
N GLN A 525 -13.88 10.08 -14.93
CA GLN A 525 -13.22 9.84 -13.64
C GLN A 525 -12.30 11.02 -13.26
N LEU A 526 -11.55 11.56 -14.23
CA LEU A 526 -10.70 12.74 -14.04
C LEU A 526 -11.50 13.96 -13.56
N GLU A 527 -12.65 14.24 -14.18
CA GLU A 527 -13.53 15.35 -13.76
C GLU A 527 -14.01 15.21 -12.32
N ILE A 528 -14.39 13.99 -11.92
CA ILE A 528 -14.86 13.71 -10.55
C ILE A 528 -13.72 13.89 -9.55
N LEU A 529 -12.56 13.31 -9.86
CA LEU A 529 -11.38 13.38 -8.99
C LEU A 529 -10.97 14.84 -8.72
N VAL A 530 -10.89 15.68 -9.76
CA VAL A 530 -10.53 17.10 -9.60
C VAL A 530 -11.58 17.86 -8.80
N ASN A 531 -12.87 17.59 -9.04
CA ASN A 531 -13.94 18.28 -8.31
C ASN A 531 -13.95 17.95 -6.82
N GLN A 532 -13.67 16.71 -6.42
CA GLN A 532 -13.67 16.31 -5.02
C GLN A 532 -12.44 16.81 -4.24
N HIS A 533 -11.32 17.02 -4.92
CA HIS A 533 -10.04 17.31 -4.24
C HIS A 533 -9.60 18.80 -4.30
N LYS A 534 -10.25 19.64 -5.11
CA LYS A 534 -9.81 21.05 -5.30
C LYS A 534 -9.86 21.95 -4.07
N SER A 535 -10.50 21.55 -2.97
CA SER A 535 -10.58 22.34 -1.73
C SER A 535 -9.43 22.10 -0.74
N TYR A 536 -8.60 21.06 -0.90
CA TYR A 536 -7.51 20.79 0.02
C TYR A 536 -6.37 21.82 -0.15
N PRO A 537 -6.00 22.59 0.91
CA PRO A 537 -4.94 23.59 0.87
C PRO A 537 -3.59 22.99 0.54
N SER A 538 -3.33 21.80 1.03
CA SER A 538 -2.15 21.03 0.78
C SER A 538 -2.15 20.90 -0.73
N ILE A 539 -3.14 20.23 -1.34
CA ILE A 539 -3.22 20.02 -2.79
C ILE A 539 -2.87 21.25 -3.57
N ALA A 540 -1.65 21.34 -4.07
CA ALA A 540 -1.19 22.43 -4.90
C ALA A 540 -1.28 22.07 -6.38
N THR A 541 -1.58 20.80 -6.75
CA THR A 541 -1.87 20.15 -8.05
C THR A 541 -1.90 18.54 -7.96
N TYR A 542 -1.86 17.69 -9.04
CA TYR A 542 -2.28 16.25 -9.12
C TYR A 542 -1.47 15.13 -9.95
N LEU A 543 -0.29 14.52 -9.61
CA LEU A 543 0.48 13.47 -10.36
C LEU A 543 0.21 12.05 -9.78
N ASN A 544 0.21 10.96 -10.58
CA ASN A 544 1.03 9.71 -10.52
C ASN A 544 1.34 8.97 -9.23
N THR A 545 0.98 9.45 -8.05
CA THR A 545 1.36 8.95 -6.73
C THR A 545 1.50 10.12 -5.81
N THR A 546 1.08 9.97 -4.57
CA THR A 546 1.37 10.96 -3.56
C THR A 546 2.74 10.71 -2.93
N PHE A 547 3.49 11.79 -2.73
CA PHE A 547 4.88 11.82 -2.29
C PHE A 547 4.98 12.49 -0.94
N ILE A 548 5.76 11.99 0.04
CA ILE A 548 6.11 12.77 1.24
C ILE A 548 7.54 12.35 1.72
N LEU A 549 8.09 12.95 2.79
CA LEU A 549 9.42 12.74 3.38
C LEU A 549 9.38 12.39 4.88
N ILE A 550 10.41 11.66 5.33
CA ILE A 550 10.76 11.19 6.69
C ILE A 550 10.76 12.31 7.76
N PRO A 551 10.25 12.08 8.99
CA PRO A 551 9.63 13.10 9.86
C PRO A 551 10.66 13.92 10.66
N GLU A 552 11.93 13.53 10.64
CA GLU A 552 13.00 14.29 11.24
C GLU A 552 13.67 15.28 10.26
N PHE A 553 13.31 15.24 8.97
CA PHE A 553 13.96 15.99 7.90
C PHE A 553 13.03 17.07 7.40
N ARG A 554 13.41 18.32 7.66
CA ARG A 554 12.56 19.47 7.35
C ARG A 554 12.21 19.53 5.87
N LYS A 555 10.90 19.39 5.63
CA LYS A 555 10.10 20.24 4.74
C LYS A 555 10.56 20.23 3.29
N LEU A 556 10.02 19.30 2.51
CA LEU A 556 9.33 19.67 1.29
C LEU A 556 8.67 18.46 0.67
N THR A 557 7.40 18.59 0.37
CA THR A 557 6.87 17.95 -0.83
C THR A 557 6.37 19.09 -1.72
N VAL A 558 5.90 18.91 -2.98
CA VAL A 558 5.22 19.93 -3.82
C VAL A 558 4.28 19.34 -4.89
N TYR A 559 3.01 19.77 -5.02
CA TYR A 559 1.98 19.19 -5.94
C TYR A 559 1.91 19.72 -7.40
N PHE A 560 1.80 18.82 -8.45
CA PHE A 560 1.56 19.00 -9.96
C PHE A 560 0.58 17.99 -10.66
N GLN A 561 -0.21 18.27 -11.76
CA GLN A 561 -1.39 17.46 -12.28
C GLN A 561 -1.11 16.55 -13.46
N ILE A 562 -0.92 15.25 -13.26
CA ILE A 562 -0.89 14.27 -14.31
C ILE A 562 -2.21 13.64 -14.65
N ILE A 563 -2.32 13.54 -15.95
CA ILE A 563 -3.34 12.90 -16.71
C ILE A 563 -2.77 11.55 -17.17
N TYR A 564 -1.58 11.50 -17.79
CA TYR A 564 -0.97 10.23 -18.24
C TYR A 564 0.37 9.89 -17.59
N ASN A 565 0.39 8.88 -16.72
CA ASN A 565 1.63 8.26 -16.26
C ASN A 565 2.25 7.40 -17.37
N GLU A 566 3.51 7.65 -17.72
CA GLU A 566 4.24 6.92 -18.77
C GLU A 566 3.51 6.82 -20.13
N GLY A 567 2.56 7.72 -20.39
CA GLY A 567 1.69 7.66 -21.57
C GLY A 567 0.73 6.45 -21.59
N TRP A 568 0.47 5.79 -20.46
CA TRP A 568 -0.46 4.64 -20.38
C TRP A 568 -1.89 5.06 -20.71
N GLY A 569 -2.49 4.40 -21.70
CA GLY A 569 -3.79 4.79 -22.24
C GLY A 569 -3.79 6.06 -23.11
N GLN A 570 -2.63 6.69 -23.35
CA GLN A 570 -2.56 7.90 -24.18
C GLN A 570 -2.71 7.54 -25.66
N LEU A 571 -3.59 8.26 -26.38
CA LEU A 571 -3.66 8.21 -27.84
C LEU A 571 -2.49 9.00 -28.46
N ARG A 572 -1.90 8.47 -29.54
CA ARG A 572 -0.63 8.98 -30.11
C ARG A 572 -0.67 9.27 -31.61
N ASP A 573 -1.71 8.81 -32.30
CA ASP A 573 -1.82 8.86 -33.77
C ASP A 573 -2.60 10.10 -34.24
N GLY A 574 -1.98 11.28 -34.16
CA GLY A 574 -2.52 12.52 -34.72
C GLY A 574 -3.66 13.16 -33.92
N VAL A 575 -4.03 12.56 -32.79
CA VAL A 575 -4.87 13.14 -31.75
C VAL A 575 -4.07 13.09 -30.46
N TYR A 576 -4.00 14.23 -29.77
CA TYR A 576 -3.23 14.43 -28.55
C TYR A 576 -4.19 14.86 -27.43
N PRO A 577 -4.92 13.91 -26.80
CA PRO A 577 -5.99 14.22 -25.85
C PRO A 577 -5.51 15.04 -24.65
N GLU A 578 -4.23 14.94 -24.29
CA GLU A 578 -3.64 15.64 -23.16
C GLU A 578 -3.84 17.16 -23.20
N PHE A 579 -3.91 17.79 -24.39
CA PHE A 579 -4.23 19.22 -24.49
C PHE A 579 -5.65 19.52 -24.04
N GLY A 580 -6.64 18.76 -24.55
CA GLY A 580 -8.04 18.92 -24.17
C GLY A 580 -8.30 18.58 -22.70
N LEU A 581 -7.63 17.55 -22.19
CA LEU A 581 -7.71 17.15 -20.78
C LEU A 581 -7.03 18.20 -19.87
N THR A 582 -5.94 18.83 -20.31
CA THR A 582 -5.31 19.95 -19.60
C THR A 582 -6.24 21.16 -19.53
N ASP A 583 -6.91 21.50 -20.62
CA ASP A 583 -7.88 22.59 -20.66
C ASP A 583 -9.10 22.31 -19.79
N LEU A 584 -9.59 21.06 -19.81
CA LEU A 584 -10.68 20.59 -18.94
C LEU A 584 -10.31 20.76 -17.46
N VAL A 585 -9.17 20.22 -17.05
CA VAL A 585 -8.65 20.39 -15.69
C VAL A 585 -8.58 21.86 -15.31
N ARG A 586 -7.96 22.69 -16.16
CA ARG A 586 -7.77 24.12 -15.89
C ARG A 586 -9.10 24.88 -15.79
N SER A 587 -10.14 24.41 -16.47
CA SER A 587 -11.49 24.99 -16.40
C SER A 587 -12.19 24.68 -15.08
N ILE A 588 -11.91 23.51 -14.48
CA ILE A 588 -12.44 23.10 -13.18
C ILE A 588 -11.63 23.75 -12.05
N ASP A 589 -10.31 23.78 -12.19
CA ASP A 589 -9.38 24.32 -11.21
C ASP A 589 -8.15 24.96 -11.86
N SER A 590 -8.11 26.29 -11.82
CA SER A 590 -7.00 27.10 -12.33
C SER A 590 -5.99 27.51 -11.26
N THR A 591 -6.18 27.06 -10.01
CA THR A 591 -5.38 27.50 -8.85
C THR A 591 -4.10 26.70 -8.66
N ARG A 592 -3.86 25.73 -9.54
CA ARG A 592 -2.83 24.70 -9.50
C ARG A 592 -2.12 24.64 -10.87
N LEU A 593 -0.88 24.15 -10.96
CA LEU A 593 -0.24 23.96 -12.29
C LEU A 593 -0.74 22.65 -12.91
N ILE A 594 -0.17 22.09 -13.98
CA ILE A 594 -0.64 20.80 -14.55
C ILE A 594 0.57 20.09 -15.17
N ASP A 595 0.80 18.82 -14.90
CA ASP A 595 1.84 18.00 -15.52
C ASP A 595 1.23 16.91 -16.43
N SER A 596 0.86 17.24 -17.66
CA SER A 596 -0.09 16.41 -18.42
C SER A 596 0.39 15.00 -18.77
N THR A 597 1.70 14.79 -18.94
CA THR A 597 2.27 13.52 -19.43
C THR A 597 3.64 13.29 -18.83
N LEU A 598 3.83 12.15 -18.14
CA LEU A 598 5.15 11.72 -17.69
C LEU A 598 5.82 10.83 -18.74
N ARG A 599 6.97 11.27 -19.28
CA ARG A 599 7.82 10.51 -20.22
C ARG A 599 7.10 9.95 -21.47
N TRP A 600 7.88 9.26 -22.30
CA TRP A 600 7.55 8.55 -23.53
C TRP A 600 6.97 9.37 -24.70
N PHE A 601 5.85 10.07 -24.49
CA PHE A 601 5.08 10.75 -25.53
C PHE A 601 4.55 12.11 -25.06
N ASP A 602 5.45 12.94 -24.53
CA ASP A 602 5.14 14.32 -24.16
C ASP A 602 5.16 15.23 -25.40
N TYR A 603 3.99 15.76 -25.77
CA TYR A 603 3.80 16.66 -26.91
C TYR A 603 3.73 18.14 -26.54
N GLY A 604 4.00 18.50 -25.27
CA GLY A 604 4.09 19.90 -24.83
C GLY A 604 2.86 20.42 -24.07
N ALA A 605 1.97 19.54 -23.61
CA ALA A 605 0.82 19.95 -22.79
C ALA A 605 1.24 20.24 -21.33
N GLY A 606 0.48 21.11 -20.67
CA GLY A 606 0.69 21.43 -19.25
C GLY A 606 1.82 22.42 -18.98
N ASP A 607 2.26 22.42 -17.74
CA ASP A 607 3.20 23.33 -17.11
C ASP A 607 4.59 22.72 -16.89
N PHE A 608 4.71 21.39 -16.98
CA PHE A 608 5.92 20.61 -16.71
C PHE A 608 6.48 20.01 -17.98
N SER A 609 7.81 19.93 -18.04
CA SER A 609 8.54 19.06 -18.95
C SER A 609 9.16 17.98 -18.07
N ASP A 610 8.43 16.88 -17.95
CA ASP A 610 8.77 15.79 -17.07
C ASP A 610 9.55 14.68 -17.78
N ASN A 611 10.43 14.02 -17.04
CA ASN A 611 11.08 12.80 -17.51
C ASN A 611 11.15 11.72 -16.43
N HIS A 612 10.86 10.47 -16.83
CA HIS A 612 11.13 9.25 -16.07
C HIS A 612 12.38 8.56 -16.62
N TYR A 613 13.43 8.45 -15.82
CA TYR A 613 14.59 7.65 -16.19
C TYR A 613 15.27 7.10 -14.93
N TYR A 614 15.06 5.80 -14.72
CA TYR A 614 15.44 5.10 -13.49
C TYR A 614 16.96 4.95 -13.31
N ALA A 615 17.70 4.77 -14.42
CA ALA A 615 19.14 4.49 -14.37
C ALA A 615 20.00 5.71 -14.01
N ASN A 616 19.55 6.90 -14.39
CA ASN A 616 20.14 8.18 -13.98
C ASN A 616 19.10 9.28 -14.20
N PRO A 617 19.03 10.34 -13.38
CA PRO A 617 18.14 11.46 -13.69
C PRO A 617 18.51 12.11 -15.04
N GLN A 618 17.57 12.81 -15.69
CA GLN A 618 17.78 13.61 -16.92
C GLN A 618 16.95 14.91 -16.86
N CYS A 619 16.90 15.51 -15.67
CA CYS A 619 16.02 16.62 -15.33
C CYS A 619 16.49 17.94 -15.96
N GLY A 620 15.70 18.50 -16.87
CA GLY A 620 16.02 19.77 -17.54
C GLY A 620 17.26 19.71 -18.45
N THR A 621 17.76 18.51 -18.76
CA THR A 621 19.00 18.31 -19.53
C THR A 621 18.74 18.39 -21.04
N PRO A 622 19.75 18.78 -21.85
CA PRO A 622 19.64 18.76 -23.31
C PRO A 622 19.80 17.35 -23.90
N PHE A 623 20.32 16.40 -23.11
CA PHE A 623 20.37 14.98 -23.43
C PHE A 623 19.13 14.29 -22.86
N TYR A 624 18.61 13.32 -23.58
CA TYR A 624 17.39 12.59 -23.24
C TYR A 624 17.47 11.15 -23.76
N SER A 625 16.76 10.22 -23.12
CA SER A 625 16.64 8.84 -23.61
C SER A 625 15.95 8.82 -24.98
N ILE A 626 16.30 7.89 -25.88
CA ILE A 626 15.71 7.83 -27.24
C ILE A 626 14.18 7.81 -27.22
N ASN A 627 13.62 7.27 -26.14
CA ASN A 627 12.19 7.15 -25.99
C ASN A 627 11.56 8.34 -25.23
N SER A 628 12.30 9.37 -24.84
CA SER A 628 11.77 10.58 -24.19
C SER A 628 11.71 11.75 -25.17
N SER A 629 10.85 12.74 -24.91
CA SER A 629 10.88 14.02 -25.63
C SER A 629 12.05 14.90 -25.15
N PRO A 630 12.63 15.78 -26.00
CA PRO A 630 13.59 16.78 -25.55
C PRO A 630 12.99 17.71 -24.49
N PHE A 631 13.82 18.17 -23.55
CA PHE A 631 13.40 19.16 -22.55
C PHE A 631 12.87 20.45 -23.22
N ASP A 632 11.70 20.89 -22.77
CA ASP A 632 11.09 22.15 -23.19
C ASP A 632 11.42 23.29 -22.19
N PRO A 633 12.27 24.27 -22.56
CA PRO A 633 12.69 25.34 -21.66
C PRO A 633 11.57 26.31 -21.28
N THR A 634 10.39 26.25 -21.92
CA THR A 634 9.23 27.06 -21.58
C THR A 634 8.38 26.46 -20.44
N ARG A 635 8.70 25.22 -20.04
CA ARG A 635 8.01 24.46 -18.98
C ARG A 635 8.97 24.18 -17.82
N ILE A 636 8.39 23.78 -16.69
CA ILE A 636 9.14 23.45 -15.48
C ILE A 636 9.82 22.10 -15.69
N GLY A 637 11.16 22.06 -15.71
CA GLY A 637 11.89 20.79 -15.79
C GLY A 637 11.75 19.99 -14.50
N PHE A 638 11.32 18.73 -14.60
CA PHE A 638 11.07 17.86 -13.46
C PHE A 638 11.50 16.41 -13.76
N GLN A 639 11.88 15.69 -12.70
CA GLN A 639 12.23 14.27 -12.79
C GLN A 639 11.12 13.46 -12.12
N GLY A 640 10.10 13.09 -12.89
CA GLY A 640 8.87 12.47 -12.38
C GLY A 640 9.07 11.12 -11.72
N GLU A 641 10.09 10.36 -12.12
CA GLU A 641 10.58 9.17 -11.42
C GLU A 641 12.06 8.90 -11.75
N PHE A 642 12.86 8.59 -10.75
CA PHE A 642 14.22 8.04 -10.88
C PHE A 642 14.58 7.18 -9.67
N GLY A 643 15.64 6.38 -9.78
CA GLY A 643 15.97 5.38 -8.77
C GLY A 643 15.37 4.02 -9.11
N GLY A 644 15.19 3.14 -8.12
CA GLY A 644 14.37 1.95 -8.30
C GLY A 644 15.01 0.74 -9.01
N ILE A 645 16.28 0.81 -9.44
CA ILE A 645 16.97 -0.30 -10.11
C ILE A 645 17.78 -1.13 -9.09
N ILE A 646 17.21 -2.23 -8.59
CA ILE A 646 17.87 -3.45 -8.04
C ILE A 646 18.09 -3.55 -6.51
N GLN A 647 18.04 -4.82 -6.09
CA GLN A 647 17.66 -5.49 -4.84
C GLN A 647 18.76 -5.63 -3.76
N ASN A 648 20.01 -5.19 -4.00
CA ASN A 648 21.14 -5.53 -3.10
C ASN A 648 22.09 -4.38 -2.67
N ASP A 649 22.11 -3.21 -3.32
CA ASP A 649 23.03 -2.10 -2.97
C ASP A 649 22.36 -0.70 -3.04
N LEU A 650 21.11 -0.61 -2.56
CA LEU A 650 20.33 0.64 -2.54
C LEU A 650 21.07 1.82 -1.89
N ILE A 651 21.95 1.55 -0.92
CA ILE A 651 22.70 2.58 -0.19
C ILE A 651 23.71 3.28 -1.11
N GLU A 652 24.66 2.56 -1.72
CA GLU A 652 25.70 3.19 -2.54
C GLU A 652 25.15 3.81 -3.83
N GLN A 653 24.17 3.15 -4.46
CA GLN A 653 23.57 3.65 -5.69
C GLN A 653 22.65 4.86 -5.46
N GLY A 654 21.94 4.91 -4.33
CA GLY A 654 21.08 6.05 -3.98
C GLY A 654 21.88 7.34 -3.84
N HIS A 655 23.01 7.31 -3.14
CA HIS A 655 23.90 8.47 -3.00
C HIS A 655 24.44 8.94 -4.36
N PHE A 656 24.79 8.01 -5.25
CA PHE A 656 25.24 8.34 -6.60
C PHE A 656 24.15 9.05 -7.41
N LEU A 657 22.93 8.52 -7.43
CA LEU A 657 21.81 9.09 -8.19
C LEU A 657 21.36 10.44 -7.65
N LEU A 658 21.31 10.61 -6.33
CA LEU A 658 21.04 11.92 -5.72
C LEU A 658 22.15 12.92 -6.05
N ASN A 659 23.40 12.48 -6.10
CA ASN A 659 24.51 13.34 -6.53
C ASN A 659 24.39 13.73 -8.02
N GLU A 660 23.93 12.84 -8.90
CA GLU A 660 23.65 13.19 -10.29
C GLU A 660 22.50 14.20 -10.42
N LEU A 661 21.39 13.99 -9.68
CA LEU A 661 20.27 14.93 -9.65
C LEU A 661 20.73 16.31 -9.13
N LYS A 662 21.61 16.32 -8.13
CA LYS A 662 22.24 17.54 -7.61
C LYS A 662 23.04 18.27 -8.68
N GLU A 663 23.91 17.57 -9.43
CA GLU A 663 24.69 18.21 -10.49
C GLU A 663 23.80 18.72 -11.62
N GLN A 664 22.72 17.99 -11.95
CA GLN A 664 21.73 18.49 -12.92
C GLN A 664 20.98 19.70 -12.40
N THR A 665 20.66 19.72 -11.12
CA THR A 665 20.10 20.89 -10.44
C THR A 665 21.08 22.06 -10.47
N ARG A 666 22.40 21.86 -10.44
CA ARG A 666 23.36 22.97 -10.56
C ARG A 666 23.50 23.48 -11.99
N MET A 667 23.52 22.58 -12.96
CA MET A 667 23.91 22.88 -14.34
C MET A 667 22.74 23.18 -15.27
N TYR A 668 21.52 22.74 -14.93
CA TYR A 668 20.36 22.76 -15.81
C TYR A 668 19.08 23.23 -15.10
N SER A 669 17.97 23.26 -15.85
CA SER A 669 16.65 23.76 -15.42
C SER A 669 15.83 22.76 -14.60
N CYS A 670 16.48 22.00 -13.70
CA CYS A 670 15.81 20.99 -12.89
C CYS A 670 15.15 21.58 -11.63
N ASN A 671 13.83 21.51 -11.50
CA ASN A 671 13.12 22.05 -10.34
C ASN A 671 12.68 21.00 -9.33
N GLY A 672 13.10 19.75 -9.52
CA GLY A 672 12.82 18.71 -8.54
C GLY A 672 12.94 17.30 -9.08
N GLY A 673 12.61 16.34 -8.24
CA GLY A 673 12.53 14.95 -8.63
C GLY A 673 11.85 14.06 -7.62
N VAL A 674 11.52 12.86 -8.08
CA VAL A 674 10.81 11.83 -7.34
C VAL A 674 11.64 10.57 -7.27
N TRP A 675 11.93 10.11 -6.07
CA TRP A 675 12.58 8.84 -5.84
C TRP A 675 11.59 7.68 -5.85
N THR A 676 11.78 6.71 -6.74
CA THR A 676 11.03 5.45 -6.76
C THR A 676 11.78 4.42 -5.90
N GLN A 677 11.28 3.98 -4.74
CA GLN A 677 10.00 4.32 -4.08
C GLN A 677 10.12 4.25 -2.54
N THR A 678 9.04 4.50 -1.83
CA THR A 678 8.92 4.51 -0.37
C THR A 678 9.04 3.14 0.23
N THR A 679 8.15 2.26 -0.18
CA THR A 679 8.01 0.91 0.32
C THR A 679 8.15 -0.04 -0.85
N ASP A 680 8.69 -1.22 -0.57
CA ASP A 680 8.57 -2.32 -1.51
C ASP A 680 7.08 -2.60 -1.74
N VAL A 681 6.76 -3.01 -2.96
CA VAL A 681 5.40 -3.41 -3.31
C VAL A 681 5.48 -4.63 -4.20
N GLU A 682 5.19 -5.79 -3.60
CA GLU A 682 5.21 -7.09 -4.25
C GLU A 682 6.48 -7.31 -5.10
N GLY A 683 6.36 -7.32 -6.43
CA GLY A 683 7.48 -7.53 -7.35
C GLY A 683 8.50 -6.39 -7.41
N GLU A 684 8.16 -5.19 -6.91
CA GLU A 684 9.05 -4.04 -6.86
C GLU A 684 9.68 -3.89 -5.48
N VAL A 685 10.83 -4.53 -5.30
CA VAL A 685 11.62 -4.58 -4.06
C VAL A 685 12.71 -3.50 -4.01
N ASN A 686 12.34 -2.29 -4.40
CA ASN A 686 13.22 -1.12 -4.55
C ASN A 686 12.81 0.07 -3.64
N GLY A 687 11.97 -0.18 -2.65
CA GLY A 687 11.57 0.79 -1.63
C GLY A 687 12.71 1.21 -0.69
N LEU A 688 12.60 2.40 -0.11
CA LEU A 688 13.42 2.81 1.04
C LEU A 688 13.12 1.96 2.28
N LEU A 689 11.87 1.50 2.40
CA LEU A 689 11.34 0.61 3.41
C LEU A 689 10.91 -0.72 2.77
N THR A 690 10.91 -1.79 3.55
CA THR A 690 10.25 -3.05 3.14
C THR A 690 8.72 -2.89 3.07
N TYR A 691 8.03 -3.83 2.41
CA TYR A 691 6.58 -3.76 2.20
C TYR A 691 5.81 -3.74 3.53
N ASP A 692 6.33 -4.40 4.56
CA ASP A 692 5.80 -4.39 5.93
C ASP A 692 6.33 -3.25 6.81
N ARG A 693 7.09 -2.31 6.22
CA ARG A 693 7.72 -1.16 6.88
C ARG A 693 8.68 -1.54 8.02
N ARG A 694 9.17 -2.80 8.09
CA ARG A 694 10.07 -3.26 9.17
C ARG A 694 11.52 -2.83 9.00
N VAL A 695 12.01 -2.72 7.77
CA VAL A 695 13.43 -2.43 7.49
C VAL A 695 13.55 -1.14 6.69
N LEU A 696 14.18 -0.12 7.29
CA LEU A 696 14.70 1.04 6.58
C LEU A 696 16.06 0.69 5.97
N ARG A 697 16.16 0.75 4.64
CA ARG A 697 17.38 0.41 3.89
C ARG A 697 18.43 1.52 3.81
N PRO A 698 18.10 2.80 3.56
CA PRO A 698 19.12 3.84 3.43
C PRO A 698 19.79 4.19 4.78
N ASP A 699 21.05 4.61 4.74
CA ASP A 699 21.65 5.34 5.86
C ASP A 699 20.97 6.72 5.98
N GLU A 700 20.24 6.88 7.07
CA GLU A 700 19.40 8.04 7.31
C GLU A 700 20.21 9.34 7.28
N GLU A 701 21.38 9.38 7.94
CA GLU A 701 22.21 10.59 8.04
C GLU A 701 22.75 11.03 6.68
N GLN A 702 23.25 10.08 5.88
CA GLN A 702 23.77 10.34 4.56
C GLN A 702 22.64 10.76 3.61
N TRP A 703 21.47 10.11 3.69
CA TRP A 703 20.29 10.53 2.93
C TRP A 703 19.91 11.98 3.25
N ARG A 704 20.03 12.43 4.52
CA ARG A 704 19.79 13.86 4.88
C ARG A 704 20.68 14.75 4.06
N LYS A 705 21.98 14.42 4.06
CA LYS A 705 23.02 15.26 3.48
C LYS A 705 22.82 15.37 1.98
N ASP A 706 22.46 14.28 1.32
CA ASP A 706 22.25 14.28 -0.12
C ASP A 706 20.99 15.03 -0.52
N VAL A 707 19.89 14.81 0.17
CA VAL A 707 18.65 15.57 -0.03
C VAL A 707 18.88 17.06 0.24
N GLN A 708 19.55 17.42 1.34
CA GLN A 708 19.87 18.81 1.64
C GLN A 708 20.80 19.43 0.58
N ALA A 709 21.71 18.65 0.01
CA ALA A 709 22.57 19.10 -1.07
C ALA A 709 21.81 19.43 -2.36
N LEU A 710 20.65 18.79 -2.62
CA LEU A 710 19.75 19.18 -3.71
C LEU A 710 19.19 20.59 -3.48
N TYR A 711 18.70 20.88 -2.28
CA TYR A 711 18.20 22.21 -1.92
C TYR A 711 19.30 23.27 -2.00
N TYR A 712 20.51 22.95 -1.54
CA TYR A 712 21.67 23.84 -1.70
C TYR A 712 22.05 24.07 -3.16
N ALA A 713 21.97 23.04 -4.01
CA ALA A 713 22.19 23.17 -5.44
C ALA A 713 21.15 24.07 -6.10
N ALA A 714 19.87 23.86 -5.80
CA ALA A 714 18.79 24.72 -6.27
C ALA A 714 18.99 26.17 -5.80
N ALA A 715 19.42 26.32 -4.55
CA ALA A 715 19.72 27.61 -3.94
C ALA A 715 20.86 28.36 -4.60
N GLY A 716 21.92 27.63 -4.99
CA GLY A 716 23.11 28.19 -5.60
C GLY A 716 22.94 28.69 -7.03
N ARG A 717 21.84 28.34 -7.71
CA ARG A 717 21.57 28.80 -9.09
C ARG A 717 21.28 30.30 -9.22
N GLY A 718 21.01 30.99 -8.12
CA GLY A 718 20.76 32.44 -8.10
C GLY A 718 21.63 33.15 -7.07
N ASN A 719 22.11 34.36 -7.38
CA ASN A 719 22.85 35.20 -6.43
C ASN A 719 21.94 35.85 -5.36
N GLY A 720 20.92 35.13 -4.88
CA GLY A 720 19.91 35.64 -3.95
C GLY A 720 18.92 34.59 -3.43
N SER A 721 18.98 34.37 -2.12
CA SER A 721 17.91 33.88 -1.22
C SER A 721 16.94 32.82 -1.76
N TYR A 722 17.43 31.62 -2.04
CA TYR A 722 16.61 30.44 -1.76
C TYR A 722 16.67 30.17 -0.26
N PRO A 723 15.55 29.84 0.39
CA PRO A 723 15.61 29.38 1.76
C PRO A 723 16.42 28.08 1.83
N ILE A 724 17.40 28.05 2.71
CA ILE A 724 18.10 26.84 3.13
C ILE A 724 17.17 26.15 4.13
N HIS A 725 16.67 24.96 3.80
CA HIS A 725 15.84 24.15 4.69
C HIS A 725 16.66 23.08 5.40
#